data_AF-Q47V98-F1
#
_entry.id   AF-Q47V98-F1
#
_cell.length_a   1.000
_cell.length_b   1.000
_cell.length_c   1.000
_cell.angle_alpha   90.00
_cell.angle_beta   90.00
_cell.angle_gamma   90.00
#
_symmetry.space_group_name_H-M   'P 1'
#
loop_
_entity.id
_entity.type
_entity.pdbx_description
1 polymer ?
#
loop_
_entity_poly.entity_id
_entity_poly.type
_entity_poly.pdbx_seq_one_letter_code
_entity_poly.pdbx_strand_id
1 'polypeptide(L)'
;MKYFLFAVLAISTLFSSANEANQSPLLLSKPKIVGGELASQNAWPWMSALVFTYSDVDSSLDVAGTPYQSEPFSYSPSGQASATMADCGIADNLCNLAENKICLIARGEIDFSVKVDNCQAAGGIGAIIYNNTSGVISGTLGEDYIGNIPVVAISQNDGALLLNKLDSIATINLSVKQDLAQSASCGASFIGDKWVLTAAHCVEDVNIEFLKVNIGEYDLSDGASNAKAIKRIYIHPEYDEGSAFNNDIALIELVEASDQTAVKLLDYNTSKQLAIANSPATVIGWGNINAYGPNDEAPVNSQPDQLRQVELYLLSNEECKNQLAQAYSDLNNTIYSPNQVGITNSMICAAFSGDVQKGSCQGDSGGPLVVNTNEGWQQIGIVSFGVGCANEAFPDVYARVGNFTTWINNITQGIAIESNYDFALTPQNKAQTTQLIVTNNTNLIANLSFTLLADNISSHSFSLNTDNCTQLAAKQSCQIQVDFDAKTLGKHKVRIVINSNDVNIPTSQSYISAEAVASNSDINTQLSNGSSELRWFSGGDQPWLLDNSEAAIMSGAIGEDQQSAVLLTFSGAGTLSFDWSVASEENTDTPDEPFGVLYLIIDDKQIKFISGEVAYTKVTIDELAEGEHQVTWLYKKDGGTSEGTDKASLKNVIFTPTVTALPSPPTPTPLPPSTTDTKSGGGSVYFMLFLLIMLTAKRRLI
;
A
#
# COMPACT_ATOMS: atom_id res chain seq x y z
N MET A 1 -7.19 13.55 -2.83
CA MET A 1 -8.47 14.01 -3.39
C MET A 1 -9.24 14.65 -2.15
N LYS A 2 -9.87 15.86 -2.15
CA LYS A 2 -10.45 16.64 -0.98
C LYS A 2 -12.00 17.05 -0.87
N TYR A 3 -12.62 17.82 -1.78
CA TYR A 3 -14.09 18.09 -2.02
C TYR A 3 -15.15 17.55 -1.02
N PHE A 4 -16.11 18.36 -0.52
CA PHE A 4 -16.31 19.80 -0.72
C PHE A 4 -17.32 20.42 0.26
N LEU A 5 -17.16 21.73 0.53
CA LEU A 5 -18.19 22.75 0.90
C LEU A 5 -18.94 22.54 2.24
N PHE A 6 -19.04 23.50 3.18
CA PHE A 6 -19.08 24.96 3.04
C PHE A 6 -18.86 25.74 4.38
N ALA A 7 -18.23 26.91 4.31
CA ALA A 7 -18.64 28.21 4.92
C ALA A 7 -18.37 28.64 6.41
N VAL A 8 -17.48 29.66 6.54
CA VAL A 8 -17.77 31.04 7.07
C VAL A 8 -17.52 31.44 8.57
N LEU A 9 -16.49 32.32 8.75
CA LEU A 9 -16.31 33.43 9.74
C LEU A 9 -16.24 33.15 11.28
N ALA A 10 -15.52 33.91 12.14
CA ALA A 10 -14.88 35.24 12.00
C ALA A 10 -13.69 35.54 12.97
N ILE A 11 -12.65 36.21 12.43
CA ILE A 11 -11.93 37.41 12.94
C ILE A 11 -11.76 37.62 14.48
N SER A 12 -10.51 37.60 14.98
CA SER A 12 -9.92 38.73 15.76
C SER A 12 -8.39 38.67 15.96
N THR A 13 -7.69 39.59 15.27
CA THR A 13 -6.31 40.10 15.41
C THR A 13 -5.58 40.02 16.78
N LEU A 14 -4.25 39.82 16.78
CA LEU A 14 -3.22 40.86 17.09
C LEU A 14 -1.75 40.37 16.92
N PHE A 15 -0.85 41.31 16.61
CA PHE A 15 0.60 41.21 16.30
C PHE A 15 1.50 40.58 17.41
N SER A 16 2.78 40.20 17.21
CA SER A 16 3.77 40.52 16.14
C SER A 16 4.93 39.50 15.97
N SER A 17 5.39 39.35 14.72
CA SER A 17 6.81 39.12 14.30
C SER A 17 7.64 37.97 14.89
N ALA A 18 7.71 36.87 14.15
CA ALA A 18 8.98 36.21 13.80
C ALA A 18 9.15 36.31 12.27
N ASN A 19 10.39 36.26 11.75
CA ASN A 19 10.69 36.52 10.33
C ASN A 19 11.32 35.30 9.66
N GLU A 20 10.51 34.27 9.45
CA GLU A 20 10.84 33.15 8.58
C GLU A 20 10.21 33.37 7.21
N ALA A 21 10.93 32.99 6.16
CA ALA A 21 10.45 33.17 4.78
C ALA A 21 9.46 32.05 4.47
N ASN A 22 8.17 32.40 4.45
CA ASN A 22 7.07 31.47 4.19
C ASN A 22 7.10 31.00 2.73
N GLN A 23 7.97 30.04 2.42
CA GLN A 23 7.91 29.26 1.19
C GLN A 23 6.82 28.22 1.37
N SER A 24 5.60 28.54 0.93
CA SER A 24 4.58 27.52 0.75
C SER A 24 5.14 26.44 -0.20
N PRO A 25 5.11 25.15 0.17
CA PRO A 25 5.43 24.09 -0.78
C PRO A 25 4.51 24.21 -1.99
N LEU A 26 5.12 24.08 -3.17
CA LEU A 26 4.44 24.27 -4.45
C LEU A 26 3.81 22.94 -4.84
N LEU A 27 2.53 22.77 -4.51
CA LEU A 27 1.76 21.56 -4.80
C LEU A 27 1.85 21.18 -6.28
N LEU A 28 2.73 20.21 -6.56
CA LEU A 28 2.78 19.54 -7.84
C LEU A 28 1.58 18.61 -7.93
N SER A 29 0.92 18.62 -9.09
CA SER A 29 -0.30 17.86 -9.32
C SER A 29 -0.14 16.98 -10.54
N LYS A 30 -0.79 15.82 -10.51
CA LYS A 30 -0.75 14.83 -11.61
C LYS A 30 -1.39 15.43 -12.90
N PRO A 31 -1.13 14.98 -14.15
CA PRO A 31 -1.64 15.60 -15.42
C PRO A 31 -2.63 14.70 -16.25
N LYS A 32 -3.65 15.28 -16.97
CA LYS A 32 -5.03 14.90 -17.53
C LYS A 32 -5.44 15.91 -18.63
N ILE A 33 -5.83 15.55 -19.86
CA ILE A 33 -6.22 16.52 -20.91
C ILE A 33 -7.29 17.53 -20.50
N VAL A 34 -6.90 18.81 -20.50
CA VAL A 34 -7.79 19.97 -20.41
C VAL A 34 -8.13 20.48 -21.82
N GLY A 35 -9.41 20.77 -22.05
CA GLY A 35 -9.91 21.07 -23.39
C GLY A 35 -9.73 19.87 -24.32
N GLY A 36 -8.89 20.02 -25.35
CA GLY A 36 -8.71 19.01 -26.38
C GLY A 36 -9.93 18.77 -27.27
N GLU A 37 -9.80 17.83 -28.19
CA GLU A 37 -10.89 17.32 -29.03
C GLU A 37 -11.17 15.85 -28.70
N LEU A 38 -12.31 15.33 -29.19
CA LEU A 38 -12.59 13.89 -29.15
C LEU A 38 -11.56 13.19 -30.05
N ALA A 39 -10.83 12.22 -29.49
CA ALA A 39 -9.91 11.42 -30.30
C ALA A 39 -10.68 10.65 -31.37
N SER A 40 -10.09 10.40 -32.54
CA SER A 40 -10.71 9.50 -33.51
C SER A 40 -10.59 8.06 -33.02
N GLN A 41 -11.71 7.33 -32.92
CA GLN A 41 -11.71 5.93 -32.51
C GLN A 41 -10.75 5.11 -33.39
N ASN A 42 -9.92 4.27 -32.77
CA ASN A 42 -8.82 3.51 -33.39
C ASN A 42 -7.59 4.33 -33.85
N ALA A 43 -7.50 5.65 -33.59
CA ALA A 43 -6.29 6.44 -33.91
C ALA A 43 -5.09 6.07 -33.01
N TRP A 44 -5.37 5.63 -31.78
CA TRP A 44 -4.38 5.40 -30.73
C TRP A 44 -4.42 3.96 -30.18
N PRO A 45 -4.17 2.93 -31.02
CA PRO A 45 -4.35 1.50 -30.64
C PRO A 45 -3.39 0.99 -29.55
N TRP A 46 -2.40 1.79 -29.16
CA TRP A 46 -1.51 1.55 -28.02
C TRP A 46 -1.99 2.23 -26.73
N MET A 47 -2.96 3.15 -26.79
CA MET A 47 -3.48 3.82 -25.60
C MET A 47 -4.09 2.78 -24.67
N SER A 48 -3.71 2.84 -23.41
CA SER A 48 -4.06 1.83 -22.42
C SER A 48 -4.59 2.49 -21.16
N ALA A 49 -5.63 1.90 -20.57
CA ALA A 49 -6.17 2.32 -19.27
C ALA A 49 -5.64 1.37 -18.18
N LEU A 50 -5.29 1.93 -17.03
CA LEU A 50 -5.12 1.13 -15.82
C LEU A 50 -6.50 0.80 -15.24
N VAL A 51 -6.71 -0.46 -14.86
CA VAL A 51 -8.00 -0.99 -14.46
C VAL A 51 -7.85 -1.70 -13.12
N PHE A 52 -8.68 -1.33 -12.14
CA PHE A 52 -8.70 -1.99 -10.85
C PHE A 52 -9.91 -2.94 -10.76
N THR A 53 -9.70 -4.14 -10.21
CA THR A 53 -10.81 -4.99 -9.75
C THR A 53 -11.06 -4.80 -8.28
N TYR A 54 -12.29 -4.45 -7.94
CA TYR A 54 -12.81 -4.47 -6.58
C TYR A 54 -13.81 -5.63 -6.44
N SER A 55 -14.04 -6.07 -5.20
CA SER A 55 -15.01 -7.13 -4.90
C SER A 55 -16.22 -6.52 -4.21
N ASP A 56 -17.12 -5.93 -5.00
CA ASP A 56 -18.41 -5.49 -4.51
C ASP A 56 -19.26 -6.70 -4.08
N VAL A 57 -20.13 -6.49 -3.09
CA VAL A 57 -20.99 -7.56 -2.55
C VAL A 57 -22.44 -7.16 -2.72
N ASP A 58 -23.04 -7.60 -3.83
CA ASP A 58 -24.48 -7.47 -4.06
C ASP A 58 -25.24 -8.18 -2.94
N SER A 59 -26.10 -7.44 -2.23
CA SER A 59 -26.93 -7.96 -1.13
C SER A 59 -28.41 -7.90 -1.46
N SER A 60 -29.18 -8.87 -0.96
CA SER A 60 -30.64 -8.77 -0.94
C SER A 60 -31.26 -9.57 0.20
N LEU A 61 -32.34 -9.03 0.75
CA LEU A 61 -33.21 -9.70 1.71
C LEU A 61 -34.66 -9.68 1.21
N ASP A 62 -35.27 -10.86 1.07
CA ASP A 62 -36.73 -11.02 0.95
C ASP A 62 -37.27 -11.70 2.22
N VAL A 63 -38.42 -11.26 2.73
CA VAL A 63 -39.17 -11.99 3.77
C VAL A 63 -40.63 -12.16 3.37
N ALA A 64 -40.98 -13.40 3.01
CA ALA A 64 -42.28 -13.84 2.50
C ALA A 64 -42.79 -13.05 1.27
N GLY A 65 -41.93 -12.85 0.26
CA GLY A 65 -42.27 -12.11 -0.97
C GLY A 65 -42.35 -10.59 -0.76
N THR A 66 -41.75 -10.09 0.32
CA THR A 66 -41.55 -8.66 0.58
C THR A 66 -40.05 -8.39 0.55
N PRO A 67 -39.52 -7.66 -0.45
CA PRO A 67 -38.12 -7.23 -0.43
C PRO A 67 -37.90 -6.15 0.63
N TYR A 68 -36.77 -6.22 1.30
CA TYR A 68 -36.28 -5.23 2.25
C TYR A 68 -35.00 -4.57 1.71
N GLN A 69 -34.73 -3.34 2.11
CA GLN A 69 -33.43 -2.71 1.84
C GLN A 69 -32.41 -3.31 2.80
N SER A 70 -31.31 -3.81 2.24
CA SER A 70 -30.23 -4.46 2.98
C SER A 70 -28.88 -4.04 2.44
N GLU A 71 -27.91 -3.90 3.34
CA GLU A 71 -26.50 -3.70 3.00
C GLU A 71 -25.70 -4.99 3.33
N PRO A 72 -24.62 -5.30 2.61
CA PRO A 72 -23.71 -6.37 2.99
C PRO A 72 -22.91 -5.97 4.25
N PHE A 73 -22.40 -6.97 4.99
CA PHE A 73 -21.26 -6.74 5.88
C PHE A 73 -19.96 -6.97 5.10
N SER A 74 -18.95 -6.11 5.31
CA SER A 74 -17.59 -6.37 4.81
C SER A 74 -17.06 -7.68 5.39
N TYR A 75 -16.38 -8.47 4.56
CA TYR A 75 -15.93 -9.84 4.88
C TYR A 75 -17.05 -10.84 5.20
N SER A 76 -18.32 -10.54 4.86
CA SER A 76 -19.38 -11.54 4.90
C SER A 76 -19.22 -12.59 3.80
N PRO A 77 -19.35 -13.90 4.11
CA PRO A 77 -19.35 -14.96 3.12
C PRO A 77 -20.44 -14.78 2.06
N SER A 78 -20.07 -14.93 0.78
CA SER A 78 -21.06 -15.02 -0.29
C SER A 78 -21.81 -16.35 -0.25
N GLY A 79 -23.10 -16.32 -0.58
CA GLY A 79 -23.99 -17.47 -0.49
C GLY A 79 -25.46 -17.08 -0.48
N GLN A 80 -26.32 -18.11 -0.45
CA GLN A 80 -27.76 -17.98 -0.30
C GLN A 80 -28.21 -18.77 0.93
N ALA A 81 -29.00 -18.13 1.80
CA ALA A 81 -29.64 -18.77 2.94
C ALA A 81 -31.15 -18.51 2.88
N SER A 82 -31.97 -19.55 3.07
CA SER A 82 -33.43 -19.42 3.07
C SER A 82 -34.06 -20.31 4.15
N ALA A 83 -34.64 -19.70 5.17
CA ALA A 83 -35.26 -20.37 6.31
C ALA A 83 -36.19 -19.44 7.09
N THR A 84 -36.92 -19.99 8.06
CA THR A 84 -37.61 -19.17 9.08
C THR A 84 -36.62 -18.48 10.00
N MET A 85 -37.03 -17.40 10.65
CA MET A 85 -36.16 -16.61 11.52
C MET A 85 -36.22 -17.06 12.99
N ALA A 86 -35.18 -16.68 13.74
CA ALA A 86 -35.14 -16.72 15.20
C ALA A 86 -34.75 -15.34 15.74
N ASP A 87 -35.47 -14.84 16.75
CA ASP A 87 -35.01 -13.69 17.53
C ASP A 87 -33.85 -14.15 18.43
N CYS A 88 -32.67 -13.56 18.21
CA CYS A 88 -31.45 -13.84 18.94
C CYS A 88 -31.05 -12.69 19.90
N GLY A 89 -31.92 -11.70 20.09
CA GLY A 89 -31.60 -10.50 20.89
C GLY A 89 -30.34 -9.83 20.37
N ILE A 90 -29.38 -9.53 21.25
CA ILE A 90 -28.08 -8.97 20.87
C ILE A 90 -27.02 -10.03 20.50
N ALA A 91 -27.33 -11.32 20.51
CA ALA A 91 -26.38 -12.43 20.26
C ALA A 91 -25.07 -12.33 21.07
N ASP A 92 -25.17 -11.93 22.34
CA ASP A 92 -24.07 -11.92 23.32
C ASP A 92 -23.69 -13.33 23.82
N ASN A 93 -24.57 -14.31 23.54
CA ASN A 93 -24.42 -15.73 23.84
C ASN A 93 -24.97 -16.56 22.66
N LEU A 94 -24.66 -17.86 22.63
CA LEU A 94 -25.22 -18.84 21.69
C LEU A 94 -26.74 -18.70 21.53
N CYS A 95 -27.20 -18.45 20.30
CA CYS A 95 -28.63 -18.32 20.01
C CYS A 95 -29.30 -19.70 19.90
N ASN A 96 -29.64 -20.30 21.04
CA ASN A 96 -30.22 -21.66 21.15
C ASN A 96 -31.54 -21.92 20.37
N LEU A 97 -32.06 -20.93 19.63
CA LEU A 97 -33.21 -21.04 18.73
C LEU A 97 -32.83 -21.05 17.24
N ALA A 98 -31.54 -20.94 16.91
CA ALA A 98 -31.04 -20.72 15.55
C ALA A 98 -30.91 -21.98 14.67
N GLU A 99 -31.06 -23.19 15.22
CA GLU A 99 -30.81 -24.44 14.49
C GLU A 99 -31.62 -24.52 13.17
N ASN A 100 -30.92 -24.53 12.03
CA ASN A 100 -31.46 -24.47 10.65
C ASN A 100 -32.34 -23.22 10.36
N LYS A 101 -32.03 -22.09 10.99
CA LYS A 101 -32.74 -20.80 10.86
C LYS A 101 -31.83 -19.64 10.50
N ILE A 102 -32.46 -18.52 10.13
CA ILE A 102 -31.80 -17.22 10.00
C ILE A 102 -31.91 -16.46 11.33
N CYS A 103 -30.79 -15.98 11.86
CA CYS A 103 -30.75 -15.22 13.11
C CYS A 103 -31.12 -13.76 12.85
N LEU A 104 -32.15 -13.26 13.53
CA LEU A 104 -32.47 -11.83 13.59
C LEU A 104 -31.81 -11.25 14.85
N ILE A 105 -30.84 -10.35 14.66
CA ILE A 105 -29.91 -9.89 15.70
C ILE A 105 -29.96 -8.36 15.81
N ALA A 106 -30.08 -7.84 17.03
CA ALA A 106 -29.99 -6.42 17.32
C ALA A 106 -28.52 -5.96 17.43
N ARG A 107 -28.24 -4.74 16.94
CA ARG A 107 -27.01 -4.01 17.29
C ARG A 107 -26.91 -3.80 18.81
N GLY A 108 -25.68 -3.92 19.32
CA GLY A 108 -25.30 -3.62 20.71
C GLY A 108 -23.77 -3.56 20.83
N GLU A 109 -23.25 -3.44 22.05
CA GLU A 109 -21.83 -3.21 22.39
C GLU A 109 -20.90 -4.45 22.20
N ILE A 110 -21.16 -5.28 21.18
CA ILE A 110 -20.40 -6.50 20.87
C ILE A 110 -20.16 -6.56 19.36
N ASP A 111 -18.98 -7.03 18.96
CA ASP A 111 -18.55 -7.09 17.57
C ASP A 111 -19.44 -7.99 16.70
N PHE A 112 -19.53 -7.65 15.42
CA PHE A 112 -20.45 -8.31 14.49
C PHE A 112 -20.02 -9.74 14.15
N SER A 113 -18.71 -10.03 14.11
CA SER A 113 -18.17 -11.40 14.04
C SER A 113 -18.72 -12.28 15.16
N VAL A 114 -18.49 -11.89 16.43
CA VAL A 114 -18.93 -12.62 17.63
C VAL A 114 -20.43 -12.88 17.64
N LYS A 115 -21.24 -11.90 17.21
CA LYS A 115 -22.71 -12.07 17.05
C LYS A 115 -23.07 -13.15 16.04
N VAL A 116 -22.38 -13.20 14.90
CA VAL A 116 -22.63 -14.17 13.83
C VAL A 116 -22.06 -15.54 14.18
N ASP A 117 -20.93 -15.62 14.89
CA ASP A 117 -20.40 -16.88 15.41
C ASP A 117 -21.31 -17.50 16.48
N ASN A 118 -21.88 -16.68 17.37
CA ASN A 118 -22.92 -17.13 18.32
C ASN A 118 -24.22 -17.61 17.63
N CYS A 119 -24.49 -17.16 16.41
CA CYS A 119 -25.57 -17.66 15.56
C CYS A 119 -25.19 -18.99 14.89
N GLN A 120 -24.05 -19.01 14.19
CA GLN A 120 -23.51 -20.12 13.42
C GLN A 120 -23.20 -21.35 14.29
N ALA A 121 -22.58 -21.16 15.46
CA ALA A 121 -22.28 -22.21 16.42
C ALA A 121 -23.53 -22.79 17.10
N ALA A 122 -24.67 -22.09 17.04
CA ALA A 122 -25.97 -22.59 17.44
C ALA A 122 -26.77 -23.22 16.26
N GLY A 123 -26.13 -23.44 15.11
CA GLY A 123 -26.73 -24.05 13.92
C GLY A 123 -27.50 -23.09 13.01
N GLY A 124 -27.35 -21.78 13.20
CA GLY A 124 -27.86 -20.77 12.27
C GLY A 124 -27.20 -20.85 10.90
N ILE A 125 -27.96 -20.58 9.85
CA ILE A 125 -27.52 -20.69 8.44
C ILE A 125 -27.40 -19.34 7.71
N GLY A 126 -27.64 -18.24 8.41
CA GLY A 126 -27.59 -16.86 7.90
C GLY A 126 -27.97 -15.87 9.00
N ALA A 127 -27.60 -14.61 8.86
CA ALA A 127 -27.88 -13.58 9.86
C ALA A 127 -28.39 -12.26 9.25
N ILE A 128 -29.37 -11.66 9.92
CA ILE A 128 -29.94 -10.34 9.63
C ILE A 128 -29.68 -9.48 10.86
N ILE A 129 -28.77 -8.51 10.74
CA ILE A 129 -28.43 -7.60 11.84
C ILE A 129 -29.14 -6.27 11.64
N TYR A 130 -30.02 -5.90 12.57
CA TYR A 130 -30.77 -4.66 12.49
C TYR A 130 -30.23 -3.59 13.44
N ASN A 131 -30.25 -2.34 12.98
CA ASN A 131 -29.76 -1.22 13.76
C ASN A 131 -30.61 -0.98 15.03
N ASN A 132 -29.99 -0.46 16.09
CA ASN A 132 -30.66 0.00 17.30
C ASN A 132 -30.89 1.53 17.32
N THR A 133 -30.47 2.23 16.27
CA THR A 133 -30.76 3.63 15.97
C THR A 133 -31.37 3.79 14.56
N SER A 134 -31.87 4.98 14.23
CA SER A 134 -32.46 5.25 12.91
C SER A 134 -31.43 5.13 11.78
N GLY A 135 -31.84 4.51 10.66
CA GLY A 135 -30.97 4.21 9.51
C GLY A 135 -30.52 2.74 9.47
N VAL A 136 -29.95 2.32 8.33
CA VAL A 136 -29.24 1.04 8.19
C VAL A 136 -27.83 1.17 8.78
N ILE A 137 -27.20 0.05 9.14
CA ILE A 137 -25.77 0.02 9.48
C ILE A 137 -24.94 -0.42 8.29
N SER A 138 -23.83 0.28 8.03
CA SER A 138 -22.65 -0.36 7.45
C SER A 138 -21.87 -1.03 8.59
N GLY A 139 -21.19 -2.14 8.31
CA GLY A 139 -20.44 -2.90 9.30
C GLY A 139 -19.50 -3.91 8.65
N THR A 140 -18.52 -4.35 9.42
CA THR A 140 -17.51 -5.34 9.01
C THR A 140 -17.52 -6.51 9.98
N LEU A 141 -17.18 -7.71 9.49
CA LEU A 141 -16.88 -8.87 10.32
C LEU A 141 -15.37 -8.97 10.66
N GLY A 142 -14.52 -8.20 9.96
CA GLY A 142 -13.06 -8.28 10.05
C GLY A 142 -12.45 -9.26 9.03
N GLU A 143 -11.18 -9.04 8.64
CA GLU A 143 -10.51 -9.87 7.63
C GLU A 143 -10.35 -11.33 8.07
N ASP A 144 -10.15 -11.52 9.37
CA ASP A 144 -9.89 -12.82 10.01
C ASP A 144 -11.19 -13.60 10.30
N TYR A 145 -12.35 -13.13 9.80
CA TYR A 145 -13.63 -13.80 9.98
C TYR A 145 -13.74 -15.07 9.12
N ILE A 146 -13.61 -16.22 9.77
CA ILE A 146 -13.63 -17.56 9.14
C ILE A 146 -15.01 -18.24 9.08
N GLY A 147 -16.11 -17.50 9.31
CA GLY A 147 -17.46 -18.06 9.20
C GLY A 147 -17.87 -18.36 7.75
N ASN A 148 -19.03 -19.01 7.58
CA ASN A 148 -19.54 -19.47 6.29
C ASN A 148 -21.02 -19.14 6.03
N ILE A 149 -21.68 -18.39 6.91
CA ILE A 149 -23.07 -17.98 6.74
C ILE A 149 -23.19 -16.52 6.23
N PRO A 150 -24.12 -16.21 5.31
CA PRO A 150 -24.29 -14.85 4.79
C PRO A 150 -24.93 -13.91 5.82
N VAL A 151 -24.44 -12.67 5.87
CA VAL A 151 -24.82 -11.65 6.86
C VAL A 151 -25.23 -10.34 6.18
N VAL A 152 -26.46 -9.88 6.44
CA VAL A 152 -26.98 -8.60 5.91
C VAL A 152 -27.38 -7.65 7.04
N ALA A 153 -27.15 -6.36 6.81
CA ALA A 153 -27.61 -5.26 7.65
C ALA A 153 -28.96 -4.74 7.19
N ILE A 154 -29.85 -4.36 8.11
CA ILE A 154 -31.12 -3.66 7.81
C ILE A 154 -31.41 -2.51 8.80
N SER A 155 -32.40 -1.67 8.47
CA SER A 155 -32.78 -0.55 9.33
C SER A 155 -33.45 -1.00 10.63
N GLN A 156 -33.42 -0.13 11.65
CA GLN A 156 -34.14 -0.34 12.91
C GLN A 156 -35.64 -0.59 12.71
N ASN A 157 -36.27 0.12 11.76
CA ASN A 157 -37.70 -0.02 11.48
C ASN A 157 -38.00 -1.39 10.86
N ASP A 158 -37.15 -1.85 9.96
CA ASP A 158 -37.31 -3.15 9.30
C ASP A 158 -37.08 -4.30 10.28
N GLY A 159 -36.05 -4.22 11.13
CA GLY A 159 -35.84 -5.19 12.21
C GLY A 159 -37.04 -5.29 13.17
N ALA A 160 -37.61 -4.15 13.57
CA ALA A 160 -38.82 -4.11 14.39
C ALA A 160 -40.05 -4.73 13.69
N LEU A 161 -40.14 -4.64 12.36
CA LEU A 161 -41.16 -5.35 11.58
C LEU A 161 -40.87 -6.85 11.47
N LEU A 162 -39.60 -7.26 11.32
CA LEU A 162 -39.22 -8.68 11.21
C LEU A 162 -39.39 -9.47 12.52
N LEU A 163 -39.25 -8.83 13.68
CA LEU A 163 -39.62 -9.43 14.98
C LEU A 163 -41.09 -9.90 15.04
N ASN A 164 -41.96 -9.27 14.24
CA ASN A 164 -43.38 -9.66 14.12
C ASN A 164 -43.63 -10.67 12.98
N LYS A 165 -42.57 -11.18 12.32
CA LYS A 165 -42.60 -12.08 11.17
C LYS A 165 -41.77 -13.36 11.36
N LEU A 166 -41.34 -13.72 12.57
CA LEU A 166 -40.33 -14.80 12.77
C LEU A 166 -40.64 -16.16 12.09
N ASP A 167 -41.91 -16.57 12.04
CA ASP A 167 -42.35 -17.80 11.34
C ASP A 167 -42.38 -17.70 9.80
N SER A 168 -42.07 -16.52 9.24
CA SER A 168 -41.93 -16.29 7.80
C SER A 168 -40.58 -16.76 7.30
N ILE A 169 -40.54 -17.30 6.08
CA ILE A 169 -39.27 -17.57 5.40
C ILE A 169 -38.63 -16.23 5.02
N ALA A 170 -37.43 -15.99 5.56
CA ALA A 170 -36.49 -15.00 5.05
C ALA A 170 -35.55 -15.68 4.04
N THR A 171 -35.11 -14.93 3.03
CA THR A 171 -34.09 -15.35 2.06
C THR A 171 -33.04 -14.25 1.93
N ILE A 172 -31.82 -14.56 2.34
CA ILE A 172 -30.63 -13.72 2.16
C ILE A 172 -29.91 -14.22 0.90
N ASN A 173 -29.50 -13.29 0.03
CA ASN A 173 -28.48 -13.56 -0.98
C ASN A 173 -27.34 -12.56 -0.82
N LEU A 174 -26.11 -13.05 -0.79
CA LEU A 174 -24.89 -12.28 -0.97
C LEU A 174 -24.11 -12.86 -2.15
N SER A 175 -23.77 -12.03 -3.13
CA SER A 175 -22.93 -12.42 -4.26
C SER A 175 -21.79 -11.44 -4.44
N VAL A 176 -20.55 -11.94 -4.33
CA VAL A 176 -19.37 -11.17 -4.72
C VAL A 176 -19.42 -10.95 -6.23
N LYS A 177 -19.48 -9.68 -6.62
CA LYS A 177 -19.41 -9.19 -7.99
C LYS A 177 -18.04 -8.52 -8.15
N GLN A 178 -17.14 -9.20 -8.87
CA GLN A 178 -15.87 -8.59 -9.25
C GLN A 178 -16.12 -7.63 -10.41
N ASP A 179 -16.36 -6.37 -10.09
CA ASP A 179 -16.43 -5.31 -11.08
C ASP A 179 -15.03 -4.82 -11.47
N LEU A 180 -14.89 -4.57 -12.77
CA LEU A 180 -13.69 -4.04 -13.40
C LEU A 180 -13.85 -2.53 -13.57
N ALA A 181 -13.46 -1.79 -12.54
CA ALA A 181 -13.44 -0.34 -12.57
C ALA A 181 -12.27 0.15 -13.44
N GLN A 182 -12.57 0.76 -14.58
CA GLN A 182 -11.55 1.41 -15.41
C GLN A 182 -11.14 2.72 -14.75
N SER A 183 -9.85 2.90 -14.48
CA SER A 183 -9.38 4.14 -13.86
C SER A 183 -9.10 5.20 -14.91
N ALA A 184 -9.66 6.38 -14.67
CA ALA A 184 -9.24 7.63 -15.29
C ALA A 184 -8.24 8.41 -14.41
N SER A 185 -7.59 7.76 -13.43
CA SER A 185 -6.50 8.33 -12.61
C SER A 185 -5.11 8.14 -13.23
N CYS A 186 -4.92 7.14 -14.09
CA CYS A 186 -3.68 6.90 -14.80
C CYS A 186 -3.90 6.19 -16.14
N GLY A 187 -3.29 6.74 -17.19
CA GLY A 187 -3.11 6.09 -18.48
C GLY A 187 -1.82 5.27 -18.56
N ALA A 188 -1.69 4.55 -19.66
CA ALA A 188 -0.47 3.83 -20.01
C ALA A 188 -0.36 3.69 -21.54
N SER A 189 0.76 3.14 -21.99
CA SER A 189 1.10 3.02 -23.42
C SER A 189 1.69 1.65 -23.73
N PHE A 190 1.09 0.91 -24.66
CA PHE A 190 1.58 -0.42 -25.05
C PHE A 190 2.77 -0.31 -26.00
N ILE A 191 3.91 -0.91 -25.60
CA ILE A 191 5.19 -0.83 -26.33
C ILE A 191 5.59 -2.15 -27.01
N GLY A 192 4.73 -3.18 -26.95
CA GLY A 192 4.85 -4.41 -27.72
C GLY A 192 5.07 -5.67 -26.88
N ASP A 193 4.84 -6.84 -27.49
CA ASP A 193 4.88 -8.16 -26.84
C ASP A 193 3.96 -8.19 -25.60
N LYS A 194 4.54 -8.11 -24.41
CA LYS A 194 3.89 -8.15 -23.09
C LYS A 194 4.14 -6.88 -22.27
N TRP A 195 4.61 -5.80 -22.89
CA TRP A 195 5.16 -4.64 -22.21
C TRP A 195 4.29 -3.39 -22.35
N VAL A 196 4.00 -2.78 -21.21
CA VAL A 196 3.25 -1.52 -21.10
C VAL A 196 4.10 -0.51 -20.32
N LEU A 197 4.10 0.73 -20.77
CA LEU A 197 4.89 1.85 -20.25
C LEU A 197 3.96 2.89 -19.61
N THR A 198 4.26 3.29 -18.38
CA THR A 198 3.48 4.25 -17.57
C THR A 198 4.41 5.04 -16.64
N ALA A 199 3.85 5.90 -15.79
CA ALA A 199 4.57 6.65 -14.76
C ALA A 199 4.85 5.75 -13.55
N ALA A 200 5.88 6.07 -12.76
CA ALA A 200 6.14 5.37 -11.50
C ALA A 200 5.04 5.66 -10.47
N HIS A 201 4.59 6.92 -10.39
CA HIS A 201 3.57 7.37 -9.44
C HIS A 201 2.14 6.80 -9.65
N CYS A 202 1.97 5.99 -10.70
CA CYS A 202 0.74 5.27 -11.03
C CYS A 202 0.72 3.83 -10.51
N VAL A 203 1.87 3.32 -10.07
CA VAL A 203 2.10 1.90 -9.78
C VAL A 203 3.04 1.64 -8.59
N GLU A 204 3.53 2.70 -7.94
CA GLU A 204 4.14 2.64 -6.61
C GLU A 204 3.14 2.06 -5.59
N ASP A 205 3.61 1.16 -4.72
CA ASP A 205 2.85 0.44 -3.69
C ASP A 205 1.54 -0.28 -4.12
N VAL A 206 1.20 -0.33 -5.42
CA VAL A 206 -0.02 -0.99 -5.93
C VAL A 206 0.09 -2.53 -5.91
N ASN A 207 -0.86 -3.21 -5.27
CA ASN A 207 -1.01 -4.66 -5.38
C ASN A 207 -1.47 -5.07 -6.81
N ILE A 208 -0.57 -5.79 -7.50
CA ILE A 208 -0.77 -6.28 -8.88
C ILE A 208 -1.89 -7.33 -9.04
N GLU A 209 -2.40 -7.91 -7.94
CA GLU A 209 -3.55 -8.82 -8.01
C GLU A 209 -4.86 -8.08 -8.34
N PHE A 210 -4.96 -6.81 -7.91
CA PHE A 210 -6.11 -5.96 -8.18
C PHE A 210 -5.91 -5.08 -9.44
N LEU A 211 -4.67 -4.84 -9.88
CA LEU A 211 -4.37 -4.01 -11.05
C LEU A 211 -4.24 -4.82 -12.36
N LYS A 212 -4.90 -4.32 -13.40
CA LYS A 212 -4.91 -4.87 -14.77
C LYS A 212 -4.71 -3.74 -15.78
N VAL A 213 -4.41 -4.09 -17.04
CA VAL A 213 -4.27 -3.12 -18.13
C VAL A 213 -5.23 -3.46 -19.26
N ASN A 214 -6.08 -2.51 -19.65
CA ASN A 214 -6.87 -2.56 -20.87
C ASN A 214 -6.10 -1.84 -22.00
N ILE A 215 -6.00 -2.44 -23.20
CA ILE A 215 -5.07 -2.03 -24.27
C ILE A 215 -5.79 -1.79 -25.59
N GLY A 216 -5.57 -0.60 -26.17
CA GLY A 216 -6.31 -0.09 -27.32
C GLY A 216 -7.66 0.49 -26.91
N GLU A 217 -7.77 0.95 -25.66
CA GLU A 217 -9.00 1.43 -25.05
C GLU A 217 -9.36 2.84 -25.59
N TYR A 218 -10.66 3.16 -25.60
CA TYR A 218 -11.22 4.38 -26.15
C TYR A 218 -12.42 4.94 -25.35
N ASP A 219 -13.30 4.10 -24.82
CA ASP A 219 -14.53 4.50 -24.12
C ASP A 219 -14.64 3.73 -22.80
N LEU A 220 -14.31 4.38 -21.68
CA LEU A 220 -14.25 3.72 -20.38
C LEU A 220 -15.60 3.11 -19.95
N SER A 221 -16.71 3.58 -20.54
CA SER A 221 -18.06 3.06 -20.30
C SER A 221 -18.39 1.72 -20.99
N ASP A 222 -17.61 1.28 -22.00
CA ASP A 222 -17.75 -0.05 -22.62
C ASP A 222 -17.24 -1.18 -21.67
N GLY A 223 -16.45 -0.83 -20.66
CA GLY A 223 -15.99 -1.73 -19.59
C GLY A 223 -14.80 -2.64 -19.95
N ALA A 224 -14.04 -3.02 -18.93
CA ALA A 224 -12.71 -3.64 -19.08
C ALA A 224 -12.70 -5.18 -19.29
N SER A 225 -13.67 -5.74 -20.02
CA SER A 225 -13.82 -7.20 -20.19
C SER A 225 -12.61 -7.92 -20.82
N ASN A 226 -11.76 -7.18 -21.51
CA ASN A 226 -10.53 -7.58 -22.20
C ASN A 226 -9.24 -7.20 -21.44
N ALA A 227 -9.33 -6.63 -20.23
CA ALA A 227 -8.16 -6.19 -19.46
C ALA A 227 -7.24 -7.35 -19.05
N LYS A 228 -5.94 -7.21 -19.35
CA LYS A 228 -4.90 -8.21 -19.12
C LYS A 228 -4.32 -8.11 -17.72
N ALA A 229 -4.11 -9.27 -17.10
CA ALA A 229 -3.47 -9.38 -15.79
C ALA A 229 -2.00 -8.96 -15.84
N ILE A 230 -1.56 -8.24 -14.79
CA ILE A 230 -0.16 -7.90 -14.56
C ILE A 230 0.56 -9.09 -13.96
N LYS A 231 1.81 -9.29 -14.38
CA LYS A 231 2.71 -10.34 -13.87
C LYS A 231 3.74 -9.78 -12.89
N ARG A 232 4.15 -8.52 -13.08
CA ARG A 232 5.11 -7.76 -12.26
C ARG A 232 5.23 -6.33 -12.77
N ILE A 233 5.76 -5.44 -11.94
CA ILE A 233 6.02 -4.04 -12.26
C ILE A 233 7.48 -3.72 -11.94
N TYR A 234 8.14 -3.00 -12.86
CA TYR A 234 9.50 -2.50 -12.73
C TYR A 234 9.47 -0.98 -12.68
N ILE A 235 9.67 -0.40 -11.49
CA ILE A 235 9.85 1.05 -11.30
C ILE A 235 11.32 1.41 -11.58
N HIS A 236 11.59 2.62 -12.08
CA HIS A 236 12.96 3.07 -12.26
C HIS A 236 13.71 3.08 -10.92
N PRO A 237 14.91 2.47 -10.80
CA PRO A 237 15.57 2.32 -9.50
C PRO A 237 16.00 3.66 -8.88
N GLU A 238 16.17 4.69 -9.72
CA GLU A 238 16.49 6.07 -9.32
C GLU A 238 15.27 7.01 -9.44
N TYR A 239 14.03 6.46 -9.40
CA TYR A 239 12.82 7.26 -9.18
C TYR A 239 12.89 7.99 -7.83
N ASP A 240 12.32 9.19 -7.79
CA ASP A 240 12.32 10.13 -6.68
C ASP A 240 10.87 10.57 -6.47
N GLU A 241 10.23 9.99 -5.45
CA GLU A 241 8.79 10.11 -5.13
C GLU A 241 8.41 11.50 -4.61
N GLY A 242 9.39 12.25 -4.09
CA GLY A 242 9.13 13.58 -3.54
C GLY A 242 8.99 14.68 -4.58
N SER A 243 8.98 15.93 -4.10
CA SER A 243 8.78 17.22 -4.81
C SER A 243 9.58 17.50 -6.12
N ALA A 244 10.34 16.54 -6.64
CA ALA A 244 10.96 16.59 -7.96
C ALA A 244 10.32 15.63 -9.01
N PHE A 245 9.59 14.57 -8.61
CA PHE A 245 9.08 13.49 -9.50
C PHE A 245 10.12 13.03 -10.53
N ASN A 246 11.37 12.92 -10.12
CA ASN A 246 12.48 12.71 -11.05
C ASN A 246 12.62 11.23 -11.40
N ASN A 247 12.81 10.94 -12.68
CA ASN A 247 12.76 9.58 -13.22
C ASN A 247 11.45 8.83 -12.96
N ASP A 248 10.32 9.55 -13.01
CA ASP A 248 8.96 9.02 -12.94
C ASP A 248 8.59 8.16 -14.17
N ILE A 249 8.97 6.89 -14.14
CA ILE A 249 8.76 5.91 -15.22
C ILE A 249 8.72 4.48 -14.68
N ALA A 250 7.74 3.70 -15.15
CA ALA A 250 7.59 2.29 -14.83
C ALA A 250 7.21 1.42 -16.04
N LEU A 251 7.64 0.17 -15.99
CA LEU A 251 7.30 -0.88 -16.97
C LEU A 251 6.46 -1.96 -16.30
N ILE A 252 5.28 -2.21 -16.88
CA ILE A 252 4.40 -3.33 -16.54
C ILE A 252 4.74 -4.50 -17.46
N GLU A 253 5.02 -5.68 -16.89
CA GLU A 253 5.02 -6.95 -17.62
C GLU A 253 3.64 -7.60 -17.47
N LEU A 254 2.97 -7.88 -18.59
CA LEU A 254 1.70 -8.60 -18.63
C LEU A 254 1.93 -10.12 -18.49
N VAL A 255 0.94 -10.84 -17.96
CA VAL A 255 0.95 -12.32 -17.92
C VAL A 255 0.91 -12.90 -19.34
N GLU A 256 0.15 -12.26 -20.24
CA GLU A 256 0.01 -12.63 -21.64
C GLU A 256 0.38 -11.47 -22.57
N ALA A 257 1.02 -11.80 -23.70
CA ALA A 257 1.28 -10.84 -24.77
C ALA A 257 -0.03 -10.29 -25.38
N SER A 258 0.09 -9.20 -26.14
CA SER A 258 -1.01 -8.56 -26.88
C SER A 258 -0.66 -8.34 -28.35
N ASP A 259 -1.59 -8.67 -29.25
CA ASP A 259 -1.44 -8.46 -30.70
C ASP A 259 -1.81 -7.02 -31.13
N GLN A 260 -2.06 -6.12 -30.17
CA GLN A 260 -2.34 -4.71 -30.45
C GLN A 260 -1.15 -3.99 -31.11
N THR A 261 -1.42 -2.88 -31.79
CA THR A 261 -0.35 -2.09 -32.41
C THR A 261 0.40 -1.29 -31.34
N ALA A 262 1.68 -1.61 -31.15
CA ALA A 262 2.57 -0.92 -30.21
C ALA A 262 2.96 0.49 -30.68
N VAL A 263 3.18 1.41 -29.73
CA VAL A 263 3.83 2.70 -30.00
C VAL A 263 5.34 2.52 -30.13
N LYS A 264 5.97 3.27 -31.04
CA LYS A 264 7.42 3.40 -31.11
C LYS A 264 7.91 4.38 -30.06
N LEU A 265 9.05 4.12 -29.43
CA LEU A 265 9.72 5.10 -28.56
C LEU A 265 10.62 6.04 -29.40
N LEU A 266 10.76 7.30 -28.98
CA LEU A 266 11.67 8.27 -29.59
C LEU A 266 13.00 8.32 -28.82
N ASP A 267 14.14 8.50 -29.51
CA ASP A 267 15.44 8.61 -28.87
C ASP A 267 15.70 9.98 -28.21
N TYR A 268 16.66 10.03 -27.29
CA TYR A 268 17.01 11.24 -26.54
C TYR A 268 17.44 12.42 -27.44
N ASN A 269 18.25 12.19 -28.47
CA ASN A 269 18.80 13.28 -29.30
C ASN A 269 17.70 13.89 -30.17
N THR A 270 16.86 13.07 -30.79
CA THR A 270 15.70 13.57 -31.55
C THR A 270 14.71 14.27 -30.62
N SER A 271 14.45 13.73 -29.42
CA SER A 271 13.58 14.40 -28.42
C SER A 271 14.10 15.79 -28.01
N LYS A 272 15.43 15.99 -28.00
CA LYS A 272 16.05 17.27 -27.70
C LYS A 272 16.01 18.24 -28.89
N GLN A 273 16.16 17.74 -30.11
CA GLN A 273 16.06 18.54 -31.33
C GLN A 273 14.63 19.05 -31.56
N LEU A 274 13.62 18.20 -31.40
CA LEU A 274 12.21 18.59 -31.54
C LEU A 274 11.78 19.63 -30.48
N ALA A 275 12.29 19.50 -29.25
CA ALA A 275 12.10 20.48 -28.18
C ALA A 275 12.71 21.85 -28.51
N ILE A 276 13.97 21.90 -28.96
CA ILE A 276 14.65 23.15 -29.40
C ILE A 276 13.97 23.76 -30.64
N ALA A 277 13.33 22.94 -31.47
CA ALA A 277 12.57 23.39 -32.64
C ALA A 277 11.11 23.80 -32.32
N ASN A 278 10.70 23.79 -31.04
CA ASN A 278 9.33 24.05 -30.58
C ASN A 278 8.28 23.24 -31.39
N SER A 279 8.58 21.95 -31.61
CA SER A 279 7.75 21.09 -32.46
C SER A 279 6.40 20.75 -31.81
N PRO A 280 5.33 20.57 -32.59
CA PRO A 280 4.05 20.11 -32.06
C PRO A 280 4.14 18.65 -31.59
N ALA A 281 3.43 18.36 -30.51
CA ALA A 281 3.26 17.05 -29.89
C ALA A 281 1.79 16.88 -29.49
N THR A 282 1.34 15.64 -29.29
CA THR A 282 -0.04 15.32 -28.89
C THR A 282 -0.01 14.52 -27.60
N VAL A 283 -0.73 14.97 -26.57
CA VAL A 283 -1.05 14.16 -25.39
C VAL A 283 -2.43 13.53 -25.55
N ILE A 284 -2.62 12.33 -25.02
CA ILE A 284 -3.76 11.44 -25.27
C ILE A 284 -4.20 10.84 -23.92
N GLY A 285 -5.50 10.93 -23.59
CA GLY A 285 -6.03 10.41 -22.31
C GLY A 285 -7.48 10.77 -21.99
N TRP A 286 -7.94 10.42 -20.79
CA TRP A 286 -9.33 10.53 -20.31
C TRP A 286 -9.52 11.65 -19.29
N GLY A 287 -8.88 12.79 -19.57
CA GLY A 287 -8.67 13.85 -18.60
C GLY A 287 -9.83 14.81 -18.30
N ASN A 288 -9.71 15.53 -17.17
CA ASN A 288 -10.61 16.62 -16.76
C ASN A 288 -10.57 17.71 -17.82
N ILE A 289 -11.66 17.84 -18.58
CA ILE A 289 -11.76 18.83 -19.65
C ILE A 289 -11.80 20.30 -19.13
N ASN A 290 -11.99 20.50 -17.83
CA ASN A 290 -12.08 21.81 -17.17
C ASN A 290 -10.74 22.25 -16.55
N ALA A 291 -10.25 23.43 -16.95
CA ALA A 291 -9.02 24.06 -16.43
C ALA A 291 -9.19 24.61 -14.99
N TYR A 292 -8.07 24.75 -14.27
CA TYR A 292 -7.99 25.54 -13.02
C TYR A 292 -6.52 25.95 -12.69
N GLY A 293 -6.33 27.02 -11.94
CA GLY A 293 -5.02 27.52 -11.51
C GLY A 293 -4.59 27.08 -10.10
N PRO A 294 -3.34 27.31 -9.69
CA PRO A 294 -2.79 26.83 -8.42
C PRO A 294 -3.44 27.40 -7.14
N ASN A 295 -4.29 28.42 -7.25
CA ASN A 295 -5.03 29.03 -6.13
C ASN A 295 -6.56 28.83 -6.25
N ASP A 296 -7.03 28.11 -7.27
CA ASP A 296 -8.46 27.85 -7.48
C ASP A 296 -8.88 26.57 -6.75
N GLU A 297 -10.08 26.54 -6.18
CA GLU A 297 -10.68 25.28 -5.73
C GLU A 297 -10.86 24.36 -6.95
N ALA A 298 -10.24 23.18 -6.91
CA ALA A 298 -10.26 22.27 -8.04
C ALA A 298 -11.71 21.84 -8.39
N PRO A 299 -12.07 21.74 -9.70
CA PRO A 299 -13.44 21.57 -10.12
C PRO A 299 -13.94 20.14 -9.87
N VAL A 300 -15.26 20.01 -9.71
CA VAL A 300 -15.96 18.72 -9.70
C VAL A 300 -15.47 17.85 -10.87
N ASN A 301 -15.23 16.57 -10.59
CA ASN A 301 -14.63 15.63 -11.52
C ASN A 301 -15.31 15.67 -12.90
N SER A 302 -14.50 15.77 -13.95
CA SER A 302 -14.92 16.03 -15.32
C SER A 302 -14.17 15.19 -16.35
N GLN A 303 -13.71 14.00 -15.91
CA GLN A 303 -13.23 12.92 -16.78
C GLN A 303 -14.35 12.51 -17.76
N PRO A 304 -14.10 12.51 -19.08
CA PRO A 304 -14.98 11.90 -20.07
C PRO A 304 -14.66 10.41 -20.18
N ASP A 305 -15.71 9.59 -20.36
CA ASP A 305 -15.51 8.17 -20.70
C ASP A 305 -14.76 8.01 -22.04
N GLN A 306 -15.01 8.93 -22.98
CA GLN A 306 -14.40 8.91 -24.31
C GLN A 306 -13.09 9.69 -24.42
N LEU A 307 -12.08 8.98 -24.96
CA LEU A 307 -10.70 9.40 -25.11
C LEU A 307 -10.55 10.76 -25.81
N ARG A 308 -9.67 11.60 -25.26
CA ARG A 308 -9.35 12.92 -25.77
C ARG A 308 -7.94 12.98 -26.33
N GLN A 309 -7.69 14.02 -27.12
CA GLN A 309 -6.37 14.40 -27.59
C GLN A 309 -6.22 15.92 -27.59
N VAL A 310 -5.02 16.44 -27.31
CA VAL A 310 -4.71 17.86 -27.51
C VAL A 310 -3.31 18.06 -28.07
N GLU A 311 -3.18 18.98 -29.02
CA GLU A 311 -1.88 19.42 -29.54
C GLU A 311 -1.27 20.48 -28.60
N LEU A 312 -0.02 20.24 -28.22
CA LEU A 312 0.83 21.12 -27.42
C LEU A 312 2.17 21.32 -28.14
N TYR A 313 2.96 22.30 -27.72
CA TYR A 313 4.24 22.63 -28.31
C TYR A 313 5.36 22.35 -27.31
N LEU A 314 6.39 21.62 -27.75
CA LEU A 314 7.51 21.20 -26.89
C LEU A 314 8.38 22.41 -26.50
N LEU A 315 8.90 22.37 -25.27
CA LEU A 315 9.88 23.35 -24.77
C LEU A 315 11.24 22.68 -24.56
N SER A 316 12.33 23.39 -24.85
CA SER A 316 13.64 22.99 -24.32
C SER A 316 13.65 23.08 -22.79
N ASN A 317 14.53 22.31 -22.14
CA ASN A 317 14.67 22.38 -20.69
C ASN A 317 15.14 23.76 -20.20
N GLU A 318 15.73 24.60 -21.05
CA GLU A 318 16.09 25.98 -20.67
C GLU A 318 14.86 26.89 -20.70
N GLU A 319 14.03 26.83 -21.74
CA GLU A 319 12.77 27.57 -21.83
C GLU A 319 11.79 27.17 -20.72
N CYS A 320 11.59 25.86 -20.50
CA CYS A 320 10.74 25.34 -19.43
C CYS A 320 11.21 25.80 -18.03
N LYS A 321 12.53 25.78 -17.77
CA LYS A 321 13.10 26.29 -16.51
C LYS A 321 12.88 27.78 -16.34
N ASN A 322 13.06 28.57 -17.39
CA ASN A 322 12.84 30.02 -17.35
C ASN A 322 11.36 30.35 -17.11
N GLN A 323 10.44 29.64 -17.78
CA GLN A 323 9.00 29.83 -17.63
C GLN A 323 8.51 29.43 -16.24
N LEU A 324 8.87 28.23 -15.74
CA LEU A 324 8.54 27.80 -14.38
C LEU A 324 9.13 28.74 -13.32
N ALA A 325 10.38 29.19 -13.48
CA ALA A 325 10.99 30.12 -12.53
C ALA A 325 10.28 31.48 -12.49
N GLN A 326 9.79 31.98 -13.64
CA GLN A 326 8.94 33.17 -13.68
C GLN A 326 7.59 32.91 -13.00
N ALA A 327 6.89 31.84 -13.39
CA ALA A 327 5.55 31.52 -12.88
C ALA A 327 5.53 31.28 -11.36
N TYR A 328 6.52 30.56 -10.81
CA TYR A 328 6.69 30.41 -9.36
C TYR A 328 7.07 31.72 -8.65
N SER A 329 7.83 32.60 -9.31
CA SER A 329 8.17 33.92 -8.75
C SER A 329 6.95 34.81 -8.62
N ASP A 330 6.08 34.82 -9.64
CA ASP A 330 4.83 35.57 -9.65
C ASP A 330 3.79 34.99 -8.67
N LEU A 331 3.68 33.66 -8.59
CA LEU A 331 2.77 32.96 -7.67
C LEU A 331 3.13 33.18 -6.19
N ASN A 332 4.40 33.00 -5.83
CA ASN A 332 4.85 33.08 -4.44
C ASN A 332 5.38 34.47 -4.03
N ASN A 333 5.31 35.47 -4.92
CA ASN A 333 5.80 36.84 -4.73
C ASN A 333 7.25 36.89 -4.17
N THR A 334 8.12 36.06 -4.77
CA THR A 334 9.54 35.89 -4.41
C THR A 334 10.37 35.66 -5.68
N ILE A 335 11.67 35.41 -5.59
CA ILE A 335 12.52 35.20 -6.78
C ILE A 335 13.05 33.76 -6.79
N TYR A 336 12.54 32.96 -7.75
CA TYR A 336 13.13 31.68 -8.14
C TYR A 336 14.08 31.87 -9.33
N SER A 337 15.20 31.17 -9.31
CA SER A 337 16.07 31.05 -10.48
C SER A 337 15.76 29.78 -11.29
N PRO A 338 16.10 29.73 -12.60
CA PRO A 338 15.92 28.56 -13.47
C PRO A 338 16.54 27.24 -12.95
N ASN A 339 17.42 27.28 -11.95
CA ASN A 339 18.03 26.10 -11.35
C ASN A 339 17.32 25.59 -10.09
N GLN A 340 16.29 26.28 -9.59
CA GLN A 340 15.53 25.92 -8.38
C GLN A 340 14.22 25.18 -8.68
N VAL A 341 13.88 24.95 -9.94
CA VAL A 341 12.55 24.49 -10.39
C VAL A 341 12.50 23.01 -10.78
N GLY A 342 13.37 22.17 -10.19
CA GLY A 342 13.38 20.71 -10.36
C GLY A 342 13.88 20.16 -11.71
N ILE A 343 13.54 20.80 -12.83
CA ILE A 343 13.66 20.22 -14.18
C ILE A 343 15.05 19.62 -14.49
N THR A 344 15.07 18.31 -14.80
CA THR A 344 16.28 17.55 -15.15
C THR A 344 16.33 17.18 -16.64
N ASN A 345 17.42 16.55 -17.11
CA ASN A 345 17.49 15.99 -18.47
C ASN A 345 16.55 14.78 -18.65
N SER A 346 16.15 14.13 -17.54
CA SER A 346 15.15 13.06 -17.53
C SER A 346 13.73 13.56 -17.81
N MET A 347 13.54 14.87 -17.93
CA MET A 347 12.24 15.51 -18.19
C MET A 347 12.21 16.23 -19.54
N ILE A 348 11.01 16.36 -20.09
CA ILE A 348 10.64 17.24 -21.21
C ILE A 348 9.36 17.97 -20.82
N CYS A 349 9.16 19.20 -21.31
CA CYS A 349 7.95 19.97 -21.03
C CYS A 349 7.21 20.31 -22.33
N ALA A 350 5.91 20.52 -22.23
CA ALA A 350 5.08 21.05 -23.32
C ALA A 350 4.10 22.10 -22.79
N ALA A 351 3.63 22.98 -23.66
CA ALA A 351 2.61 23.98 -23.34
C ALA A 351 1.75 24.28 -24.57
N PHE A 352 0.52 24.74 -24.38
CA PHE A 352 -0.27 25.28 -25.48
C PHE A 352 0.16 26.72 -25.82
N SER A 353 0.14 27.08 -27.11
CA SER A 353 0.64 28.36 -27.63
C SER A 353 -0.48 29.24 -28.21
N GLY A 354 -1.49 29.57 -27.40
CA GLY A 354 -2.59 30.43 -27.82
C GLY A 354 -3.57 30.78 -26.69
N ASP A 355 -4.53 31.64 -26.99
CA ASP A 355 -5.39 32.35 -26.03
C ASP A 355 -6.47 31.49 -25.30
N VAL A 356 -6.23 30.19 -25.10
CA VAL A 356 -7.12 29.27 -24.38
C VAL A 356 -6.34 28.20 -23.60
N GLN A 357 -6.77 27.94 -22.36
CA GLN A 357 -6.19 26.90 -21.49
C GLN A 357 -6.36 25.49 -22.10
N LYS A 358 -5.22 24.83 -22.34
CA LYS A 358 -5.04 23.49 -22.91
C LYS A 358 -3.70 22.94 -22.44
N GLY A 359 -3.66 21.67 -22.08
CA GLY A 359 -2.56 21.07 -21.32
C GLY A 359 -3.07 19.93 -20.46
N SER A 360 -2.52 19.73 -19.26
CA SER A 360 -2.86 18.59 -18.39
C SER A 360 -3.15 18.88 -16.88
N CYS A 361 -3.94 18.01 -16.19
CA CYS A 361 -4.62 18.09 -14.85
C CYS A 361 -4.74 16.71 -14.05
N GLN A 362 -5.39 16.42 -12.93
CA GLN A 362 -4.94 15.26 -12.05
C GLN A 362 -5.16 13.76 -12.48
N GLY A 363 -4.41 13.16 -13.44
CA GLY A 363 -4.55 11.73 -13.86
C GLY A 363 -4.81 11.19 -15.33
N ASP A 364 -4.44 11.84 -16.45
CA ASP A 364 -3.94 11.09 -17.66
C ASP A 364 -2.63 10.34 -17.33
N SER A 365 -1.95 10.74 -16.25
CA SER A 365 -0.71 10.23 -15.64
C SER A 365 -0.26 8.87 -16.13
N GLY A 366 0.99 8.77 -16.57
CA GLY A 366 1.49 7.58 -17.24
C GLY A 366 1.08 7.44 -18.72
N GLY A 367 0.10 8.22 -19.17
CA GLY A 367 -0.30 8.33 -20.57
C GLY A 367 0.82 8.86 -21.49
N PRO A 368 0.67 8.72 -22.81
CA PRO A 368 1.71 9.07 -23.77
C PRO A 368 1.62 10.52 -24.26
N LEU A 369 2.77 11.22 -24.26
CA LEU A 369 3.02 12.36 -25.14
C LEU A 369 3.71 11.85 -26.41
N VAL A 370 3.10 12.04 -27.57
CA VAL A 370 3.58 11.55 -28.88
C VAL A 370 3.91 12.67 -29.85
N VAL A 371 4.78 12.40 -30.82
CA VAL A 371 5.08 13.26 -31.97
C VAL A 371 4.95 12.45 -33.26
N ASN A 372 4.50 13.09 -34.34
CA ASN A 372 4.43 12.45 -35.66
C ASN A 372 5.70 12.76 -36.44
N THR A 373 6.54 11.76 -36.70
CA THR A 373 7.79 11.91 -37.46
C THR A 373 7.66 11.30 -38.85
N ASN A 374 8.72 11.36 -39.66
CA ASN A 374 8.78 10.64 -40.94
C ASN A 374 8.70 9.10 -40.78
N GLU A 375 8.79 8.59 -39.55
CA GLU A 375 8.63 7.17 -39.20
C GLU A 375 7.25 6.82 -38.60
N GLY A 376 6.32 7.78 -38.56
CA GLY A 376 5.02 7.69 -37.92
C GLY A 376 5.00 8.27 -36.50
N TRP A 377 3.94 7.95 -35.74
CA TRP A 377 3.83 8.36 -34.35
C TRP A 377 4.88 7.69 -33.45
N GLN A 378 5.56 8.49 -32.65
CA GLN A 378 6.55 8.04 -31.66
C GLN A 378 6.30 8.73 -30.32
N GLN A 379 6.39 7.98 -29.22
CA GLN A 379 6.26 8.50 -27.87
C GLN A 379 7.56 9.20 -27.46
N ILE A 380 7.43 10.48 -27.09
CA ILE A 380 8.52 11.35 -26.64
C ILE A 380 8.53 11.54 -25.11
N GLY A 381 7.35 11.46 -24.49
CA GLY A 381 7.16 11.65 -23.05
C GLY A 381 6.10 10.74 -22.45
N ILE A 382 6.13 10.65 -21.12
CA ILE A 382 5.12 10.03 -20.26
C ILE A 382 4.57 11.14 -19.37
N VAL A 383 3.25 11.26 -19.29
CA VAL A 383 2.57 12.29 -18.49
C VAL A 383 2.95 12.14 -16.99
N SER A 384 3.54 13.18 -16.38
CA SER A 384 4.20 13.09 -15.06
C SER A 384 3.67 14.10 -14.02
N PHE A 385 3.88 15.42 -14.17
CA PHE A 385 3.34 16.43 -13.24
C PHE A 385 3.12 17.81 -13.87
N GLY A 386 2.33 18.66 -13.20
CA GLY A 386 2.04 20.05 -13.57
C GLY A 386 1.50 20.87 -12.39
N VAL A 387 1.47 22.19 -12.53
CA VAL A 387 1.05 23.12 -11.45
C VAL A 387 -0.32 23.69 -11.79
N GLY A 388 -1.34 23.28 -11.05
CA GLY A 388 -2.73 23.44 -11.46
C GLY A 388 -3.06 22.56 -12.67
N CYS A 389 -3.89 23.06 -13.57
CA CYS A 389 -4.62 22.25 -14.54
C CYS A 389 -4.67 23.01 -15.87
N ALA A 390 -3.69 22.75 -16.74
CA ALA A 390 -3.43 23.48 -17.99
C ALA A 390 -3.37 25.02 -17.86
N ASN A 391 -2.69 25.50 -16.82
CA ASN A 391 -2.54 26.93 -16.58
C ASN A 391 -1.53 27.56 -17.56
N GLU A 392 -1.89 28.66 -18.22
CA GLU A 392 -1.08 29.32 -19.25
C GLU A 392 0.34 29.74 -18.78
N ALA A 393 0.53 29.96 -17.48
CA ALA A 393 1.85 30.28 -16.92
C ALA A 393 2.75 29.04 -16.70
N PHE A 394 2.16 27.86 -16.46
CA PHE A 394 2.86 26.66 -16.01
C PHE A 394 2.86 25.56 -17.10
N PRO A 395 4.00 25.25 -17.74
CA PRO A 395 4.08 24.17 -18.71
C PRO A 395 3.94 22.80 -18.04
N ASP A 396 3.30 21.87 -18.75
CA ASP A 396 3.16 20.47 -18.36
C ASP A 396 4.52 19.76 -18.40
N VAL A 397 4.81 18.88 -17.43
CA VAL A 397 6.08 18.15 -17.32
C VAL A 397 5.86 16.65 -17.52
N TYR A 398 6.76 16.06 -18.31
CA TYR A 398 6.70 14.67 -18.77
C TYR A 398 8.06 14.00 -18.56
N ALA A 399 8.06 12.72 -18.15
CA ALA A 399 9.29 11.93 -18.13
C ALA A 399 9.74 11.64 -19.59
N ARG A 400 10.97 12.04 -19.93
CA ARG A 400 11.52 12.01 -21.29
C ARG A 400 11.93 10.59 -21.68
N VAL A 401 11.02 9.84 -22.30
CA VAL A 401 11.18 8.46 -22.79
C VAL A 401 12.57 8.17 -23.37
N GLY A 402 13.07 9.06 -24.24
CA GLY A 402 14.38 8.88 -24.89
C GLY A 402 15.56 8.70 -23.96
N ASN A 403 15.51 9.31 -22.76
CA ASN A 403 16.53 9.20 -21.71
C ASN A 403 16.58 7.78 -21.09
N PHE A 404 15.45 7.08 -21.06
CA PHE A 404 15.29 5.78 -20.40
C PHE A 404 15.38 4.58 -21.34
N THR A 405 15.59 4.80 -22.64
CA THR A 405 15.66 3.73 -23.65
C THR A 405 16.64 2.61 -23.28
N THR A 406 17.77 2.92 -22.63
CA THR A 406 18.69 1.91 -22.07
C THR A 406 18.02 1.09 -20.96
N TRP A 407 17.45 1.72 -19.94
CA TRP A 407 16.76 1.02 -18.83
C TRP A 407 15.61 0.14 -19.34
N ILE A 408 14.81 0.65 -20.29
CA ILE A 408 13.74 -0.11 -20.97
C ILE A 408 14.33 -1.35 -21.66
N ASN A 409 15.39 -1.21 -22.45
CA ASN A 409 16.02 -2.34 -23.15
C ASN A 409 16.66 -3.35 -22.18
N ASN A 410 17.27 -2.90 -21.09
CA ASN A 410 17.87 -3.75 -20.09
C ASN A 410 16.85 -4.67 -19.39
N ILE A 411 15.60 -4.20 -19.23
CA ILE A 411 14.49 -5.00 -18.68
C ILE A 411 13.83 -5.85 -19.77
N THR A 412 13.37 -5.21 -20.86
CA THR A 412 12.51 -5.84 -21.88
C THR A 412 13.25 -6.83 -22.77
N GLN A 413 14.56 -6.62 -22.99
CA GLN A 413 15.42 -7.39 -23.90
C GLN A 413 16.68 -7.95 -23.22
N GLY A 414 16.76 -7.87 -21.88
CA GLY A 414 17.96 -8.20 -21.10
C GLY A 414 17.70 -9.10 -19.90
N ILE A 415 18.50 -8.90 -18.85
CA ILE A 415 18.37 -9.54 -17.54
C ILE A 415 17.74 -8.54 -16.56
N ALA A 416 16.50 -8.80 -16.18
CA ALA A 416 15.70 -7.93 -15.33
C ALA A 416 15.65 -8.45 -13.89
N ILE A 417 16.32 -7.78 -12.95
CA ILE A 417 15.93 -7.85 -11.53
C ILE A 417 14.70 -6.98 -11.29
N GLU A 418 13.87 -7.38 -10.33
CA GLU A 418 12.73 -6.62 -9.81
C GLU A 418 13.14 -5.25 -9.22
N SER A 419 12.12 -4.45 -8.86
CA SER A 419 12.24 -3.10 -8.30
C SER A 419 13.10 -3.02 -7.03
N ASN A 420 13.30 -1.80 -6.53
CA ASN A 420 13.98 -1.57 -5.24
C ASN A 420 13.26 -2.31 -4.09
N TYR A 421 14.01 -2.70 -3.06
CA TYR A 421 13.46 -3.32 -1.85
C TYR A 421 14.04 -2.67 -0.60
N ASP A 422 13.17 -2.22 0.30
CA ASP A 422 13.58 -1.66 1.61
C ASP A 422 13.23 -2.64 2.74
N PHE A 423 14.18 -2.91 3.62
CA PHE A 423 13.95 -3.68 4.85
C PHE A 423 13.36 -2.84 6.00
N ALA A 424 13.11 -1.54 5.76
CA ALA A 424 12.62 -0.57 6.73
C ALA A 424 13.45 -0.54 8.03
N LEU A 425 12.82 -0.41 9.20
CA LEU A 425 13.51 -0.41 10.50
C LEU A 425 13.88 -1.83 10.95
N THR A 426 15.18 -2.11 11.07
CA THR A 426 15.70 -3.36 11.63
C THR A 426 16.29 -3.15 13.03
N PRO A 427 15.88 -3.89 14.06
CA PRO A 427 16.51 -3.86 15.38
C PRO A 427 18.01 -4.24 15.33
N GLN A 428 18.88 -3.52 16.04
CA GLN A 428 20.31 -3.77 16.00
C GLN A 428 20.66 -5.22 16.41
N ASN A 429 21.52 -5.87 15.62
CA ASN A 429 21.93 -7.28 15.73
C ASN A 429 20.82 -8.32 15.46
N LYS A 430 19.65 -7.91 14.94
CA LYS A 430 18.81 -8.83 14.14
C LYS A 430 19.39 -8.93 12.73
N ALA A 431 19.00 -9.99 12.02
CA ALA A 431 19.19 -10.11 10.58
C ALA A 431 17.82 -10.33 9.93
N GLN A 432 17.65 -9.82 8.71
CA GLN A 432 16.48 -10.03 7.85
C GLN A 432 16.95 -10.59 6.50
N THR A 433 16.05 -11.32 5.84
CA THR A 433 16.33 -11.99 4.56
C THR A 433 15.13 -11.83 3.65
N THR A 434 15.36 -11.47 2.38
CA THR A 434 14.34 -11.49 1.33
C THR A 434 14.83 -12.25 0.10
N GLN A 435 13.95 -12.48 -0.88
CA GLN A 435 14.28 -13.06 -2.18
C GLN A 435 13.81 -12.12 -3.30
N LEU A 436 14.70 -11.82 -4.24
CA LEU A 436 14.39 -11.01 -5.42
C LEU A 436 14.47 -11.89 -6.68
N ILE A 437 13.49 -11.78 -7.57
CA ILE A 437 13.46 -12.54 -8.82
C ILE A 437 14.32 -11.83 -9.88
N VAL A 438 15.14 -12.63 -10.56
CA VAL A 438 15.93 -12.22 -11.73
C VAL A 438 15.41 -12.98 -12.94
N THR A 439 14.97 -12.26 -13.98
CA THR A 439 14.41 -12.83 -15.22
C THR A 439 15.35 -12.61 -16.40
N ASN A 440 15.61 -13.65 -17.18
CA ASN A 440 16.28 -13.54 -18.48
C ASN A 440 15.22 -13.36 -19.59
N ASN A 441 14.97 -12.12 -20.00
CA ASN A 441 14.06 -11.81 -21.10
C ASN A 441 14.69 -12.02 -22.50
N THR A 442 15.97 -12.39 -22.59
CA THR A 442 16.66 -12.66 -23.86
C THR A 442 16.26 -14.01 -24.48
N ASN A 443 16.78 -14.29 -25.69
CA ASN A 443 16.72 -15.59 -26.35
C ASN A 443 18.01 -16.42 -26.16
N LEU A 444 18.90 -16.02 -25.24
CA LEU A 444 20.21 -16.62 -24.99
C LEU A 444 20.30 -17.19 -23.56
N ILE A 445 21.26 -18.09 -23.32
CA ILE A 445 21.64 -18.48 -21.95
C ILE A 445 22.66 -17.47 -21.45
N ALA A 446 22.36 -16.80 -20.34
CA ALA A 446 23.24 -15.83 -19.71
C ALA A 446 24.04 -16.47 -18.57
N ASN A 447 25.30 -16.07 -18.39
CA ASN A 447 26.09 -16.41 -17.21
C ASN A 447 26.34 -15.12 -16.44
N LEU A 448 25.93 -15.10 -15.17
CA LEU A 448 25.74 -13.88 -14.38
C LEU A 448 26.68 -13.84 -13.18
N SER A 449 27.14 -12.63 -12.84
CA SER A 449 27.73 -12.34 -11.53
C SER A 449 27.16 -11.05 -10.95
N PHE A 450 27.04 -11.02 -9.63
CA PHE A 450 26.35 -9.97 -8.90
C PHE A 450 27.34 -9.20 -8.03
N THR A 451 27.21 -7.88 -7.97
CA THR A 451 28.08 -7.01 -7.17
C THR A 451 27.23 -6.03 -6.37
N LEU A 452 27.50 -5.92 -5.06
CA LEU A 452 26.95 -4.86 -4.22
C LEU A 452 27.87 -3.63 -4.30
N LEU A 453 27.35 -2.52 -4.84
CA LEU A 453 28.04 -1.23 -4.82
C LEU A 453 27.43 -0.33 -3.73
N ALA A 454 28.28 0.17 -2.84
CA ALA A 454 27.92 1.21 -1.88
C ALA A 454 28.02 2.58 -2.54
N ASP A 455 26.95 3.39 -2.50
CA ASP A 455 27.01 4.76 -3.02
C ASP A 455 27.74 5.71 -2.06
N ASN A 456 27.51 5.59 -0.74
CA ASN A 456 28.22 6.36 0.30
C ASN A 456 28.35 5.68 1.69
N ILE A 457 27.72 4.53 1.93
CA ILE A 457 27.66 3.86 3.25
C ILE A 457 28.15 2.42 3.12
N SER A 458 28.89 1.91 4.11
CA SER A 458 29.65 0.67 3.97
C SER A 458 28.77 -0.57 3.73
N SER A 459 28.96 -1.25 2.59
CA SER A 459 28.16 -2.41 2.16
C SER A 459 28.30 -3.67 3.01
N HIS A 460 29.13 -3.68 4.06
CA HIS A 460 29.35 -4.84 4.94
C HIS A 460 28.11 -5.35 5.69
N SER A 461 27.03 -4.55 5.75
CA SER A 461 25.75 -4.93 6.36
C SER A 461 24.87 -5.78 5.45
N PHE A 462 25.19 -5.91 4.15
CA PHE A 462 24.42 -6.67 3.17
C PHE A 462 25.23 -7.80 2.55
N SER A 463 24.58 -8.93 2.27
CA SER A 463 25.15 -10.03 1.47
C SER A 463 24.14 -10.61 0.49
N LEU A 464 24.65 -11.30 -0.54
CA LEU A 464 23.84 -11.98 -1.55
C LEU A 464 24.22 -13.47 -1.61
N ASN A 465 23.23 -14.35 -1.65
CA ASN A 465 23.38 -15.69 -2.21
C ASN A 465 22.75 -15.72 -3.61
N THR A 466 23.54 -16.12 -4.60
CA THR A 466 23.19 -16.01 -6.03
C THR A 466 23.41 -17.31 -6.80
N ASP A 467 23.67 -18.43 -6.10
CA ASP A 467 24.05 -19.71 -6.70
C ASP A 467 23.04 -20.17 -7.78
N ASN A 468 21.74 -20.04 -7.46
CA ASN A 468 20.61 -20.35 -8.34
C ASN A 468 20.48 -19.47 -9.60
N CYS A 469 21.24 -18.36 -9.68
CA CYS A 469 21.19 -17.39 -10.77
C CYS A 469 22.51 -17.27 -11.56
N THR A 470 23.57 -18.01 -11.18
CA THR A 470 24.89 -17.94 -11.84
C THR A 470 24.86 -18.31 -13.34
N GLN A 471 23.92 -19.14 -13.77
CA GLN A 471 23.58 -19.35 -15.17
C GLN A 471 22.05 -19.40 -15.33
N LEU A 472 21.50 -18.50 -16.15
CA LEU A 472 20.06 -18.34 -16.33
C LEU A 472 19.68 -18.56 -17.80
N ALA A 473 18.86 -19.58 -18.05
CA ALA A 473 18.40 -19.94 -19.39
C ALA A 473 17.43 -18.90 -19.98
N ALA A 474 17.33 -18.88 -21.31
CA ALA A 474 16.45 -17.97 -22.05
C ALA A 474 14.99 -18.07 -21.57
N LYS A 475 14.34 -16.92 -21.37
CA LYS A 475 12.95 -16.79 -20.90
C LYS A 475 12.65 -17.44 -19.53
N GLN A 476 13.67 -17.78 -18.75
CA GLN A 476 13.51 -18.30 -17.38
C GLN A 476 13.71 -17.22 -16.32
N SER A 477 13.29 -17.54 -15.10
CA SER A 477 13.54 -16.72 -13.90
C SER A 477 14.23 -17.57 -12.82
N CYS A 478 14.99 -16.92 -11.95
CA CYS A 478 15.61 -17.50 -10.75
C CYS A 478 15.45 -16.51 -9.59
N GLN A 479 15.76 -16.95 -8.36
CA GLN A 479 15.75 -16.09 -7.18
C GLN A 479 17.17 -15.92 -6.65
N ILE A 480 17.55 -14.68 -6.35
CA ILE A 480 18.68 -14.37 -5.46
C ILE A 480 18.13 -14.14 -4.06
N GLN A 481 18.87 -14.58 -3.04
CA GLN A 481 18.59 -14.25 -1.65
C GLN A 481 19.42 -13.01 -1.27
N VAL A 482 18.77 -12.06 -0.61
CA VAL A 482 19.38 -10.84 -0.08
C VAL A 482 19.27 -10.89 1.43
N ASP A 483 20.40 -10.75 2.13
CA ASP A 483 20.46 -10.73 3.59
C ASP A 483 20.93 -9.37 4.09
N PHE A 484 20.28 -8.83 5.11
CA PHE A 484 20.70 -7.66 5.88
C PHE A 484 21.04 -8.05 7.32
N ASP A 485 22.16 -7.55 7.83
CA ASP A 485 22.74 -7.87 9.14
C ASP A 485 22.99 -6.57 9.91
N ALA A 486 22.05 -6.23 10.80
CA ALA A 486 21.91 -4.90 11.42
C ALA A 486 22.93 -4.61 12.54
N LYS A 487 24.21 -4.96 12.33
CA LYS A 487 25.30 -4.72 13.29
C LYS A 487 25.66 -3.23 13.43
N THR A 488 25.72 -2.54 12.30
CA THR A 488 26.11 -1.12 12.20
C THR A 488 24.85 -0.27 12.15
N LEU A 489 24.68 0.66 13.10
CA LEU A 489 23.50 1.53 13.20
C LEU A 489 23.40 2.56 12.05
N GLY A 490 22.17 3.02 11.80
CA GLY A 490 21.83 4.05 10.80
C GLY A 490 21.23 3.49 9.50
N LYS A 491 20.87 4.39 8.58
CA LYS A 491 20.39 4.04 7.23
C LYS A 491 21.53 3.43 6.39
N HIS A 492 21.23 2.39 5.63
CA HIS A 492 22.11 1.74 4.65
C HIS A 492 21.41 1.72 3.30
N LYS A 493 22.14 1.98 2.21
CA LYS A 493 21.65 1.80 0.83
C LYS A 493 22.79 1.31 -0.05
N VAL A 494 22.56 0.23 -0.79
CA VAL A 494 23.51 -0.34 -1.77
C VAL A 494 22.79 -0.74 -3.04
N ARG A 495 23.54 -0.79 -4.14
CA ARG A 495 23.07 -1.10 -5.49
C ARG A 495 23.43 -2.53 -5.86
N ILE A 496 22.45 -3.35 -6.23
CA ILE A 496 22.67 -4.67 -6.83
C ILE A 496 22.96 -4.46 -8.32
N VAL A 497 24.20 -4.71 -8.74
CA VAL A 497 24.61 -4.66 -10.15
C VAL A 497 24.76 -6.07 -10.69
N ILE A 498 23.97 -6.40 -11.72
CA ILE A 498 24.08 -7.65 -12.47
C ILE A 498 25.06 -7.46 -13.62
N ASN A 499 26.01 -8.38 -13.75
CA ASN A 499 27.01 -8.41 -14.80
C ASN A 499 26.82 -9.67 -15.64
N SER A 500 26.80 -9.52 -16.97
CA SER A 500 26.81 -10.63 -17.92
C SER A 500 28.24 -10.88 -18.44
N ASN A 501 28.60 -12.13 -18.72
CA ASN A 501 29.83 -12.44 -19.44
C ASN A 501 29.72 -12.25 -20.98
N ASP A 502 28.51 -12.05 -21.49
CA ASP A 502 28.24 -11.63 -22.86
C ASP A 502 27.80 -10.16 -22.89
N VAL A 503 28.59 -9.32 -23.57
CA VAL A 503 28.34 -7.87 -23.72
C VAL A 503 27.09 -7.53 -24.55
N ASN A 504 26.51 -8.51 -25.25
CA ASN A 504 25.27 -8.36 -26.02
C ASN A 504 24.01 -8.64 -25.18
N ILE A 505 24.18 -9.08 -23.92
CA ILE A 505 23.10 -9.30 -22.96
C ILE A 505 23.08 -8.12 -21.99
N PRO A 506 22.18 -7.13 -22.15
CA PRO A 506 22.08 -6.01 -21.23
C PRO A 506 21.47 -6.46 -19.89
N THR A 507 21.76 -5.71 -18.81
CA THR A 507 21.40 -6.07 -17.44
C THR A 507 20.80 -4.87 -16.69
N SER A 508 19.73 -5.09 -15.91
CA SER A 508 19.20 -4.06 -15.01
C SER A 508 19.93 -4.06 -13.66
N GLN A 509 19.58 -3.08 -12.83
CA GLN A 509 20.08 -2.88 -11.48
C GLN A 509 18.90 -2.48 -10.58
N SER A 510 19.00 -2.77 -9.29
CA SER A 510 18.07 -2.29 -8.26
C SER A 510 18.83 -1.83 -7.03
N TYR A 511 18.17 -1.09 -6.15
CA TYR A 511 18.70 -0.78 -4.83
C TYR A 511 18.06 -1.64 -3.76
N ILE A 512 18.85 -1.90 -2.72
CA ILE A 512 18.36 -2.39 -1.44
C ILE A 512 18.75 -1.41 -0.33
N SER A 513 17.82 -1.17 0.59
CA SER A 513 18.03 -0.29 1.74
C SER A 513 17.48 -0.90 3.04
N ALA A 514 17.90 -0.33 4.16
CA ALA A 514 17.49 -0.72 5.52
C ALA A 514 17.91 0.38 6.51
N GLU A 515 17.29 0.45 7.69
CA GLU A 515 17.75 1.30 8.80
C GLU A 515 17.97 0.47 10.08
N ALA A 516 19.22 0.32 10.48
CA ALA A 516 19.57 -0.39 11.71
C ALA A 516 19.40 0.52 12.94
N VAL A 517 18.40 0.23 13.78
CA VAL A 517 17.99 1.06 14.92
C VAL A 517 18.36 0.44 16.27
N ALA A 518 18.79 1.28 17.22
CA ALA A 518 19.13 0.87 18.58
C ALA A 518 17.88 0.82 19.48
N SER A 519 17.92 -0.02 20.51
CA SER A 519 16.82 -0.12 21.49
C SER A 519 16.69 1.15 22.32
N ASN A 520 15.49 1.75 22.36
CA ASN A 520 15.18 2.95 23.11
C ASN A 520 14.61 2.59 24.50
N SER A 521 15.43 2.78 25.54
CA SER A 521 15.06 2.53 26.95
C SER A 521 13.95 3.45 27.45
N ASP A 522 13.89 4.65 26.89
CA ASP A 522 13.13 5.75 27.46
C ASP A 522 11.68 5.66 26.96
N ILE A 523 11.49 5.33 25.68
CA ILE A 523 10.20 4.91 25.09
C ILE A 523 9.66 3.66 25.80
N ASN A 524 10.49 2.64 26.05
CA ASN A 524 10.07 1.46 26.81
C ASN A 524 9.60 1.81 28.23
N THR A 525 10.33 2.68 28.92
CA THR A 525 9.94 3.18 30.24
C THR A 525 8.60 3.93 30.18
N GLN A 526 8.38 4.74 29.15
CA GLN A 526 7.19 5.56 29.00
C GLN A 526 5.93 4.79 28.56
N LEU A 527 6.05 3.85 27.62
CA LEU A 527 4.91 3.13 27.04
C LEU A 527 4.61 1.81 27.72
N SER A 528 5.64 1.12 28.20
CA SER A 528 5.57 -0.27 28.65
C SER A 528 6.11 -0.47 30.08
N ASN A 529 6.22 0.61 30.84
CA ASN A 529 6.75 0.64 32.23
C ASN A 529 8.14 -0.01 32.38
N GLY A 530 8.94 -0.06 31.31
CA GLY A 530 10.26 -0.68 31.33
C GLY A 530 10.25 -2.22 31.28
N SER A 531 9.24 -2.82 30.65
CA SER A 531 9.17 -4.28 30.44
C SER A 531 10.43 -4.82 29.75
N SER A 532 10.94 -5.96 30.22
CA SER A 532 12.05 -6.68 29.58
C SER A 532 11.65 -7.50 28.36
N GLU A 533 10.34 -7.72 28.19
CA GLU A 533 9.73 -8.52 27.11
C GLU A 533 9.41 -7.63 25.91
N LEU A 534 8.91 -6.42 26.15
CA LEU A 534 8.61 -5.43 25.11
C LEU A 534 9.85 -4.58 24.80
N ARG A 535 10.29 -4.56 23.54
CA ARG A 535 11.51 -3.85 23.11
C ARG A 535 11.20 -2.81 22.05
N TRP A 536 11.50 -1.56 22.37
CA TRP A 536 11.18 -0.39 21.56
C TRP A 536 12.39 0.11 20.78
N PHE A 537 12.15 0.57 19.56
CA PHE A 537 13.10 1.11 18.59
C PHE A 537 12.44 2.30 17.88
N SER A 538 13.24 3.25 17.37
CA SER A 538 12.74 4.50 16.79
C SER A 538 13.71 5.00 15.73
N GLY A 539 13.20 5.46 14.59
CA GLY A 539 13.98 5.78 13.39
C GLY A 539 13.17 6.46 12.28
N GLY A 540 13.71 6.43 11.06
CA GLY A 540 13.19 7.17 9.91
C GLY A 540 13.99 8.44 9.64
N ASP A 541 13.38 9.44 9.01
CA ASP A 541 14.04 10.73 8.74
C ASP A 541 14.16 11.60 9.99
N GLN A 542 13.21 11.46 10.93
CA GLN A 542 13.38 11.81 12.33
C GLN A 542 12.78 10.71 13.22
N PRO A 543 13.43 10.30 14.32
CA PRO A 543 12.87 9.32 15.26
C PRO A 543 11.70 9.90 16.04
N TRP A 544 10.76 9.04 16.45
CA TRP A 544 9.79 9.34 17.50
C TRP A 544 10.48 9.63 18.84
N LEU A 545 9.91 10.55 19.62
CA LEU A 545 10.45 11.11 20.86
C LEU A 545 9.41 11.04 22.00
N LEU A 546 9.87 11.18 23.25
CA LEU A 546 8.95 11.33 24.39
C LEU A 546 8.14 12.63 24.28
N ASP A 547 6.84 12.57 24.59
CA ASP A 547 6.13 13.78 24.98
C ASP A 547 6.55 14.20 26.40
N ASN A 548 6.63 15.51 26.61
CA ASN A 548 6.89 16.12 27.91
C ASN A 548 5.61 16.70 28.54
N SER A 549 4.47 16.64 27.84
CA SER A 549 3.17 17.16 28.29
C SER A 549 2.28 16.09 28.92
N GLU A 550 2.26 14.87 28.37
CA GLU A 550 1.58 13.70 28.94
C GLU A 550 2.41 12.40 28.82
N ALA A 551 1.85 11.28 29.29
CA ALA A 551 2.51 9.97 29.34
C ALA A 551 2.51 9.25 27.97
N ALA A 552 3.08 9.89 26.95
CA ALA A 552 3.01 9.47 25.55
C ALA A 552 4.36 9.61 24.83
N ILE A 553 4.39 9.15 23.57
CA ILE A 553 5.41 9.51 22.58
C ILE A 553 4.76 10.18 21.37
N MET A 554 5.54 10.96 20.62
CA MET A 554 5.15 11.61 19.37
C MET A 554 6.13 11.28 18.25
N SER A 555 5.68 11.38 17.01
CA SER A 555 6.55 11.36 15.82
C SER A 555 7.61 12.47 15.87
N GLY A 556 8.72 12.23 15.17
CA GLY A 556 9.73 13.27 14.93
C GLY A 556 9.18 14.40 14.05
N ALA A 557 9.81 15.58 14.12
CA ALA A 557 9.45 16.73 13.29
C ALA A 557 10.00 16.54 11.86
N ILE A 558 9.22 15.86 11.04
CA ILE A 558 9.52 15.57 9.63
C ILE A 558 8.97 16.66 8.70
N GLY A 559 9.59 16.82 7.53
CA GLY A 559 9.08 17.68 6.45
C GLY A 559 8.17 16.93 5.48
N GLU A 560 7.86 17.59 4.36
CA GLU A 560 7.19 16.96 3.22
C GLU A 560 8.01 15.78 2.67
N ASP A 561 7.34 14.76 2.12
CA ASP A 561 7.93 13.54 1.55
C ASP A 561 8.82 12.73 2.54
N GLN A 562 8.67 12.92 3.84
CA GLN A 562 9.46 12.25 4.89
C GLN A 562 8.62 11.34 5.78
N GLN A 563 9.30 10.49 6.56
CA GLN A 563 8.65 9.55 7.47
C GLN A 563 9.33 9.41 8.83
N SER A 564 8.54 9.12 9.85
CA SER A 564 8.95 8.89 11.23
C SER A 564 8.33 7.60 11.75
N ALA A 565 9.16 6.65 12.20
CA ALA A 565 8.71 5.31 12.58
C ALA A 565 9.15 4.91 13.99
N VAL A 566 8.25 4.23 14.71
CA VAL A 566 8.52 3.57 15.99
C VAL A 566 8.13 2.10 15.89
N LEU A 567 9.04 1.23 16.32
CA LEU A 567 8.94 -0.22 16.22
C LEU A 567 8.98 -0.85 17.61
N LEU A 568 8.00 -1.70 17.90
CA LEU A 568 7.95 -2.60 19.04
C LEU A 568 8.24 -4.04 18.58
N THR A 569 9.09 -4.76 19.31
CA THR A 569 9.28 -6.20 19.14
C THR A 569 9.13 -6.95 20.47
N PHE A 570 8.54 -8.14 20.41
CA PHE A 570 8.28 -9.04 21.55
C PHE A 570 8.04 -10.47 21.05
N SER A 571 7.75 -11.41 21.95
CA SER A 571 7.50 -12.82 21.60
C SER A 571 6.39 -13.43 22.47
N GLY A 572 5.67 -14.40 21.89
CA GLY A 572 4.58 -15.16 22.52
C GLY A 572 3.18 -14.71 22.11
N ALA A 573 2.22 -15.62 22.20
CA ALA A 573 0.81 -15.37 21.87
C ALA A 573 0.11 -14.43 22.87
N GLY A 574 -0.85 -13.62 22.42
CA GLY A 574 -1.59 -12.72 23.31
C GLY A 574 -2.46 -11.66 22.63
N THR A 575 -2.90 -10.69 23.43
CA THR A 575 -3.59 -9.48 22.98
C THR A 575 -2.65 -8.28 23.13
N LEU A 576 -2.48 -7.47 22.09
CA LEU A 576 -1.83 -6.15 22.16
C LEU A 576 -2.89 -5.05 22.15
N SER A 577 -2.77 -4.04 23.00
CA SER A 577 -3.63 -2.86 22.93
C SER A 577 -2.89 -1.57 23.23
N PHE A 578 -3.34 -0.46 22.63
CA PHE A 578 -2.70 0.85 22.70
C PHE A 578 -3.68 1.97 22.34
N ASP A 579 -3.35 3.22 22.71
CA ASP A 579 -4.07 4.40 22.27
C ASP A 579 -3.19 5.19 21.28
N TRP A 580 -3.71 5.50 20.09
CA TRP A 580 -3.01 6.26 19.04
C TRP A 580 -3.83 7.46 18.54
N SER A 581 -3.15 8.48 18.04
CA SER A 581 -3.74 9.69 17.45
C SER A 581 -2.89 10.23 16.31
N VAL A 582 -3.50 11.01 15.42
CA VAL A 582 -2.80 11.85 14.43
C VAL A 582 -3.47 13.23 14.35
N ALA A 583 -2.68 14.26 14.05
CA ALA A 583 -3.10 15.65 13.93
C ALA A 583 -2.34 16.32 12.76
N SER A 584 -2.85 16.09 11.55
CA SER A 584 -2.32 16.52 10.25
C SER A 584 -3.46 16.93 9.30
N GLU A 585 -3.16 17.31 8.05
CA GLU A 585 -4.16 17.39 6.99
C GLU A 585 -4.88 16.05 6.73
N GLU A 586 -6.16 16.14 6.33
CA GLU A 586 -7.05 15.04 5.92
C GLU A 586 -7.40 15.17 4.43
N ASN A 587 -7.47 14.06 3.68
CA ASN A 587 -7.78 14.06 2.24
C ASN A 587 -9.20 13.51 2.01
N THR A 588 -10.21 14.38 1.83
CA THR A 588 -11.63 14.02 1.97
C THR A 588 -12.44 13.65 0.70
N ASP A 589 -11.93 13.80 -0.54
CA ASP A 589 -12.39 13.01 -1.73
C ASP A 589 -11.56 11.72 -1.97
N THR A 590 -10.35 11.70 -1.39
CA THR A 590 -9.24 10.75 -1.11
C THR A 590 -9.17 10.03 0.21
N PRO A 591 -10.25 9.48 0.80
CA PRO A 591 -10.07 8.57 1.93
C PRO A 591 -9.00 7.47 1.68
N ASP A 592 -8.81 7.09 0.41
CA ASP A 592 -7.88 6.06 -0.06
C ASP A 592 -6.46 6.58 -0.43
N GLU A 593 -6.24 7.90 -0.50
CA GLU A 593 -4.91 8.53 -0.67
C GLU A 593 -4.73 9.58 0.44
N PRO A 594 -4.63 9.18 1.72
CA PRO A 594 -4.48 10.12 2.84
C PRO A 594 -3.20 10.96 2.71
N PHE A 595 -3.24 12.18 3.24
CA PHE A 595 -2.10 13.11 3.28
C PHE A 595 -1.12 12.72 4.40
N GLY A 596 -1.02 13.50 5.49
CA GLY A 596 -0.39 13.06 6.73
C GLY A 596 -1.11 11.82 7.27
N VAL A 597 -0.37 10.73 7.47
CA VAL A 597 -0.96 9.40 7.71
C VAL A 597 -0.13 8.56 8.67
N LEU A 598 -0.80 7.97 9.66
CA LEU A 598 -0.23 7.05 10.62
C LEU A 598 -0.70 5.62 10.31
N TYR A 599 0.21 4.81 9.76
CA TYR A 599 0.01 3.40 9.50
C TYR A 599 0.34 2.54 10.73
N LEU A 600 -0.45 1.48 10.93
CA LEU A 600 -0.17 0.35 11.80
C LEU A 600 0.20 -0.85 10.93
N ILE A 601 1.42 -1.35 11.10
CA ILE A 601 1.96 -2.51 10.40
C ILE A 601 2.33 -3.57 11.45
N ILE A 602 1.92 -4.82 11.24
CA ILE A 602 2.23 -5.97 12.11
C ILE A 602 2.76 -7.10 11.23
N ASP A 603 3.96 -7.59 11.54
CA ASP A 603 4.64 -8.68 10.84
C ASP A 603 4.61 -8.50 9.31
N ASP A 604 5.06 -7.32 8.88
CA ASP A 604 5.13 -6.82 7.50
C ASP A 604 3.77 -6.66 6.76
N LYS A 605 2.63 -6.91 7.43
CA LYS A 605 1.27 -6.63 6.92
C LYS A 605 0.74 -5.29 7.47
N GLN A 606 0.25 -4.40 6.59
CA GLN A 606 -0.54 -3.25 7.02
C GLN A 606 -1.89 -3.70 7.59
N ILE A 607 -2.23 -3.26 8.80
CA ILE A 607 -3.45 -3.64 9.51
C ILE A 607 -4.48 -2.51 9.52
N LYS A 608 -4.03 -1.26 9.66
CA LYS A 608 -4.91 -0.07 9.76
C LYS A 608 -4.12 1.20 9.46
N PHE A 609 -4.81 2.29 9.13
CA PHE A 609 -4.27 3.65 9.20
C PHE A 609 -5.25 4.63 9.85
N ILE A 610 -4.76 5.81 10.21
CA ILE A 610 -5.54 7.03 10.49
C ILE A 610 -4.84 8.24 9.84
N SER A 611 -5.61 9.25 9.45
CA SER A 611 -5.16 10.50 8.82
C SER A 611 -6.05 11.65 9.33
N GLY A 612 -5.61 12.91 9.21
CA GLY A 612 -6.37 14.08 9.64
C GLY A 612 -6.24 14.42 11.14
N GLU A 613 -7.31 14.97 11.71
CA GLU A 613 -7.40 15.37 13.13
C GLU A 613 -8.11 14.29 13.98
N VAL A 614 -7.44 13.16 14.17
CA VAL A 614 -7.95 11.99 14.91
C VAL A 614 -7.39 11.98 16.34
N ALA A 615 -8.18 12.50 17.27
CA ALA A 615 -7.93 12.39 18.71
C ALA A 615 -7.79 10.91 19.15
N TYR A 616 -7.10 10.69 20.28
CA TYR A 616 -6.74 9.34 20.77
C TYR A 616 -7.88 8.32 20.70
N THR A 617 -7.71 7.33 19.83
CA THR A 617 -8.57 6.14 19.74
C THR A 617 -7.83 4.93 20.30
N LYS A 618 -8.55 4.07 21.02
CA LYS A 618 -8.00 2.78 21.44
C LYS A 618 -8.03 1.80 20.27
N VAL A 619 -6.93 1.08 20.07
CA VAL A 619 -6.85 -0.13 19.26
C VAL A 619 -6.56 -1.33 20.17
N THR A 620 -7.18 -2.46 19.84
CA THR A 620 -6.87 -3.78 20.38
C THR A 620 -6.65 -4.71 19.19
N ILE A 621 -5.59 -5.50 19.24
CA ILE A 621 -5.26 -6.58 18.32
C ILE A 621 -5.25 -7.86 19.18
N ASP A 622 -6.34 -8.60 19.09
CA ASP A 622 -6.50 -9.89 19.77
C ASP A 622 -5.89 -11.04 18.94
N GLU A 623 -5.73 -12.20 19.58
CA GLU A 623 -5.28 -13.46 18.96
C GLU A 623 -3.93 -13.39 18.18
N LEU A 624 -2.98 -12.58 18.63
CA LEU A 624 -1.59 -12.71 18.17
C LEU A 624 -1.08 -14.12 18.47
N ALA A 625 -0.49 -14.76 17.45
CA ALA A 625 -0.06 -16.16 17.49
C ALA A 625 1.21 -16.38 18.33
N GLU A 626 1.59 -17.64 18.54
CA GLU A 626 2.87 -17.94 19.23
C GLU A 626 4.05 -17.72 18.27
N GLY A 627 4.70 -16.56 18.35
CA GLY A 627 5.83 -16.19 17.49
C GLY A 627 6.77 -15.13 18.09
N GLU A 628 7.66 -14.58 17.26
CA GLU A 628 8.26 -13.26 17.50
C GLU A 628 7.48 -12.26 16.64
N HIS A 629 7.09 -11.12 17.21
CA HIS A 629 6.29 -10.09 16.53
C HIS A 629 7.06 -8.80 16.32
N GLN A 630 6.75 -8.10 15.23
CA GLN A 630 7.20 -6.75 14.91
C GLN A 630 5.97 -5.87 14.65
N VAL A 631 5.80 -4.82 15.45
CA VAL A 631 4.69 -3.87 15.34
C VAL A 631 5.27 -2.47 15.10
N THR A 632 5.01 -1.92 13.92
CA THR A 632 5.51 -0.61 13.50
C THR A 632 4.35 0.37 13.41
N TRP A 633 4.51 1.52 14.06
CA TRP A 633 3.70 2.71 13.80
C TRP A 633 4.52 3.66 12.93
N LEU A 634 4.07 3.83 11.70
CA LEU A 634 4.76 4.60 10.65
C LEU A 634 3.95 5.85 10.33
N TYR A 635 4.45 7.01 10.73
CA TYR A 635 3.91 8.30 10.31
C TYR A 635 4.62 8.73 9.02
N LYS A 636 3.91 8.76 7.89
CA LYS A 636 4.37 9.40 6.66
C LYS A 636 3.73 10.79 6.54
N LYS A 637 4.46 11.73 5.94
CA LYS A 637 3.87 12.94 5.37
C LYS A 637 3.99 12.91 3.84
N ASP A 638 2.99 13.43 3.17
CA ASP A 638 2.96 13.62 1.72
C ASP A 638 3.76 14.87 1.27
N GLY A 639 3.71 15.18 -0.02
CA GLY A 639 4.30 16.38 -0.64
C GLY A 639 3.45 17.65 -0.44
N GLY A 640 2.77 17.75 0.70
CA GLY A 640 1.55 18.53 0.91
C GLY A 640 1.74 19.98 1.32
N THR A 641 0.76 20.51 2.06
CA THR A 641 0.80 21.84 2.68
C THR A 641 0.27 21.73 4.10
N SER A 642 1.16 21.73 5.10
CA SER A 642 0.85 21.51 6.53
C SER A 642 -0.48 22.13 6.99
N GLU A 643 -1.44 21.30 7.38
CA GLU A 643 -2.57 21.68 8.21
C GLU A 643 -2.54 20.86 9.53
N GLY A 644 -2.97 21.44 10.65
CA GLY A 644 -2.86 20.76 11.95
C GLY A 644 -1.49 20.98 12.61
N THR A 645 -0.81 19.90 13.04
CA THR A 645 0.49 19.99 13.77
C THR A 645 1.58 19.01 13.30
N ASP A 646 1.34 18.32 12.18
CA ASP A 646 2.20 17.31 11.55
C ASP A 646 2.68 16.21 12.51
N LYS A 647 1.78 15.65 13.34
CA LYS A 647 2.13 14.69 14.40
C LYS A 647 1.24 13.47 14.48
N ALA A 648 1.89 12.32 14.63
CA ALA A 648 1.32 11.13 15.23
C ALA A 648 1.73 11.03 16.71
N SER A 649 0.88 10.40 17.54
CA SER A 649 1.17 10.11 18.96
C SER A 649 0.70 8.71 19.37
N LEU A 650 1.37 8.12 20.36
CA LEU A 650 1.12 6.77 20.86
C LEU A 650 1.29 6.71 22.39
N LYS A 651 0.37 6.04 23.09
CA LYS A 651 0.43 5.80 24.54
C LYS A 651 -0.27 4.51 24.97
N ASN A 652 -0.19 4.20 26.27
CA ASN A 652 -0.90 3.09 26.93
C ASN A 652 -0.69 1.70 26.28
N VAL A 653 0.53 1.40 25.82
CA VAL A 653 0.82 0.18 25.06
C VAL A 653 1.01 -1.03 25.99
N ILE A 654 0.01 -1.92 25.99
CA ILE A 654 -0.11 -3.07 26.88
C ILE A 654 -0.24 -4.34 26.04
N PHE A 655 0.75 -5.23 26.15
CA PHE A 655 0.64 -6.62 25.71
C PHE A 655 0.19 -7.51 26.88
N THR A 656 -0.72 -8.45 26.62
CA THR A 656 -1.26 -9.40 27.58
C THR A 656 -1.11 -10.82 27.02
N PRO A 657 -0.14 -11.62 27.52
CA PRO A 657 0.09 -12.97 27.01
C PRO A 657 -1.10 -13.92 27.24
N THR A 658 -1.42 -14.74 26.24
CA THR A 658 -2.41 -15.83 26.34
C THR A 658 -1.82 -16.94 27.21
N VAL A 659 -2.37 -17.12 28.41
CA VAL A 659 -1.84 -18.09 29.39
C VAL A 659 -2.21 -19.53 28.98
N THR A 660 -1.34 -20.15 28.19
CA THR A 660 -1.45 -21.57 27.82
C THR A 660 -1.38 -22.44 29.08
N ALA A 661 -2.52 -23.01 29.47
CA ALA A 661 -2.61 -23.82 30.68
C ALA A 661 -1.79 -25.11 30.53
N LEU A 662 -0.68 -25.20 31.28
CA LEU A 662 0.11 -26.43 31.43
C LEU A 662 -0.81 -27.60 31.80
N PRO A 663 -0.77 -28.74 31.09
CA PRO A 663 -1.63 -29.87 31.39
C PRO A 663 -1.35 -30.37 32.81
N SER A 664 -2.39 -30.39 33.65
CA SER A 664 -2.31 -30.82 35.04
C SER A 664 -1.62 -32.19 35.17
N PRO A 665 -0.67 -32.38 36.11
CA PRO A 665 -0.07 -33.68 36.35
C PRO A 665 -1.16 -34.74 36.59
N PRO A 666 -1.07 -35.93 35.98
CA PRO A 666 -2.14 -36.92 36.04
C PRO A 666 -2.41 -37.32 37.49
N THR A 667 -3.67 -37.19 37.90
CA THR A 667 -4.13 -37.51 39.26
C THR A 667 -3.69 -38.93 39.64
N PRO A 668 -2.97 -39.14 40.77
CA PRO A 668 -2.46 -40.45 41.13
C PRO A 668 -3.62 -41.44 41.29
N THR A 669 -3.59 -42.51 40.48
CA THR A 669 -4.65 -43.50 40.44
C THR A 669 -4.81 -44.19 41.80
N PRO A 670 -6.02 -44.33 42.36
CA PRO A 670 -6.22 -45.05 43.61
C PRO A 670 -5.73 -46.49 43.48
N LEU A 671 -4.91 -46.96 44.43
CA LEU A 671 -4.55 -48.38 44.47
C LEU A 671 -5.82 -49.23 44.71
N PRO A 672 -6.01 -50.34 43.98
CA PRO A 672 -7.11 -51.26 44.24
C PRO A 672 -6.94 -51.90 45.63
N PRO A 673 -8.04 -52.23 46.34
CA PRO A 673 -7.99 -52.81 47.67
C PRO A 673 -7.31 -54.18 47.65
N SER A 674 -6.42 -54.43 48.60
CA SER A 674 -5.67 -55.68 48.72
C SER A 674 -6.58 -56.85 49.10
N THR A 675 -6.86 -57.74 48.15
CA THR A 675 -7.44 -59.05 48.44
C THR A 675 -6.41 -59.91 49.17
N THR A 676 -6.62 -60.12 50.47
CA THR A 676 -5.85 -61.11 51.24
C THR A 676 -6.31 -62.52 50.88
N ASP A 677 -5.40 -63.34 50.36
CA ASP A 677 -5.57 -64.79 50.38
C ASP A 677 -4.27 -65.49 50.80
N THR A 678 -4.38 -66.64 51.45
CA THR A 678 -3.28 -67.22 52.25
C THR A 678 -2.88 -68.62 51.81
N LYS A 679 -1.57 -68.85 51.62
CA LYS A 679 -0.77 -69.95 52.27
C LYS A 679 0.61 -70.16 51.63
N SER A 680 1.60 -70.43 52.50
CA SER A 680 2.77 -71.31 52.30
C SER A 680 3.78 -71.00 51.18
N GLY A 681 5.10 -71.05 51.41
CA GLY A 681 5.82 -71.28 52.67
C GLY A 681 7.30 -71.63 52.44
N GLY A 682 8.18 -71.19 53.35
CA GLY A 682 9.64 -71.39 53.29
C GLY A 682 10.37 -70.39 52.37
N GLY A 683 11.55 -69.83 52.69
CA GLY A 683 12.26 -69.79 53.97
C GLY A 683 13.68 -70.35 53.95
N SER A 684 14.69 -69.47 53.82
CA SER A 684 16.10 -69.78 54.15
C SER A 684 16.96 -68.52 54.37
N VAL A 685 17.72 -68.53 55.47
CA VAL A 685 19.10 -68.00 55.66
C VAL A 685 19.38 -66.53 55.27
N TYR A 686 19.57 -65.54 56.17
CA TYR A 686 20.59 -65.31 57.24
C TYR A 686 22.05 -65.07 56.77
N PHE A 687 22.71 -64.05 57.38
CA PHE A 687 24.10 -63.59 57.18
C PHE A 687 24.44 -63.00 55.79
N MET A 688 25.31 -61.99 55.64
CA MET A 688 26.15 -61.24 56.61
C MET A 688 25.90 -59.72 56.59
N LEU A 689 26.41 -59.03 57.62
CA LEU A 689 26.49 -57.58 57.78
C LEU A 689 27.94 -57.20 58.17
N PHE A 690 28.40 -55.98 57.84
CA PHE A 690 29.76 -55.42 58.12
C PHE A 690 30.92 -56.08 57.32
N LEU A 691 32.07 -55.43 57.03
CA LEU A 691 32.80 -54.31 57.67
C LEU A 691 33.48 -53.34 56.65
N LEU A 692 33.82 -52.13 57.15
CA LEU A 692 34.89 -51.17 56.72
C LEU A 692 34.86 -50.62 55.26
N ILE A 693 34.86 -49.31 54.96
CA ILE A 693 35.58 -48.10 55.44
C ILE A 693 36.96 -47.88 54.77
N MET A 694 37.05 -46.73 54.08
CA MET A 694 38.25 -45.99 53.61
C MET A 694 39.22 -46.66 52.63
N LEU A 695 39.34 -46.06 51.43
CA LEU A 695 40.56 -45.33 51.08
C LEU A 695 40.32 -44.29 49.95
N THR A 696 41.06 -43.19 50.01
CA THR A 696 41.03 -42.09 49.04
C THR A 696 42.04 -42.30 47.91
N ALA A 697 41.78 -41.81 46.68
CA ALA A 697 42.59 -40.75 46.03
C ALA A 697 42.44 -40.62 44.49
N LYS A 698 42.33 -39.35 44.04
CA LYS A 698 43.07 -38.70 42.92
C LYS A 698 43.22 -39.39 41.54
N ARG A 699 42.45 -38.90 40.55
CA ARG A 699 42.86 -38.17 39.29
C ARG A 699 41.81 -38.43 38.19
N ARG A 700 41.22 -37.48 37.45
CA ARG A 700 41.59 -36.12 36.92
C ARG A 700 42.20 -36.19 35.52
N LEU A 701 41.54 -35.53 34.56
CA LEU A 701 41.79 -35.45 33.11
C LEU A 701 41.47 -36.75 32.36
N ILE A 702 40.88 -36.72 31.16
CA ILE A 702 40.47 -35.54 30.36
C ILE A 702 39.11 -35.03 30.85
#